data_AF-A0A3B4UUY0-F1
#
_entry.id   AF-A0A3B4UUY0-F1
#
_cell.length_a   1.000
_cell.length_b   1.000
_cell.length_c   1.000
_cell.angle_alpha   90.00
_cell.angle_beta   90.00
_cell.angle_gamma   90.00
#
_symmetry.space_group_name_H-M   'P 1'
#
loop_
_entity.id
_entity.type
_entity.pdbx_description
1 polymer ?
#
loop_
_entity_poly.entity_id
_entity_poly.type
_entity_poly.pdbx_seq_one_letter_code
_entity_poly.pdbx_strand_id
1 'polypeptide(L)'
;MSEEHYLELCENPVQFEHASSVNNVFFDEANKQVFAVRSGGATGVVVKGPDDKSSVAFRMDDKGEVKCIKFSIGNKILAVQRTSKSVDFINFIPDYPHTEFTQECKTKNANVLGFCWTNWNEIVFITDQGIEFYQVFPDKRSLKLLKSQSINVNWYQYCPETAVILLSTTVQGNILQPFAFRNGTMSKMSKFEIELPVVPKPAKLSLSERDIAMATIYGQLYVMYLKHHSRTANSPSAEVVLYHLPREGACKKSHVLKLNTTGKFALNIVDNLVVVHHQSSQTSLIFDIKLKEPDCAVNTHQPVLPARSIHPYRIPLSGPAVVPSQPPVPCQLYSSSWSVFQPDIIISASEGYLWYLQVKLPPTVNLLQDKGKLMDFLLRRRDCKMVILSVCSQILEGGEKGSLPVVATVFDKLNQVYKEYLEAEQSYTVAMESGPSRGSAAQKRPVRTQAVIDQSDMYTHVLSSFTERKGVSHKFIIAVLMEYIRSLNQFQITVQHYLYELVIKTLVQHNLFYMLHQFLQYHVLSDSKPLACLLLSLESTYPPAHQLSLDMLKRLSTANDEIVEVLLSKQQVLGALRFIRSVGGHDNVSARKFLDAARQTGDQMLFYTVFRSFQQRNQRLRGSPGFNPGEHCEEHVVHFKQLFGEQALMKPSTV
;
A
#
# COMPACT_ATOMS: atom_id res chain seq x y z
N MET A 1 -4.54 -26.96 11.14
CA MET A 1 -3.40 -27.37 10.30
C MET A 1 -2.75 -26.09 9.81
N SER A 2 -1.52 -25.82 10.22
CA SER A 2 -0.81 -24.59 9.84
C SER A 2 -0.64 -24.56 8.32
N GLU A 3 -1.19 -23.56 7.65
CA GLU A 3 -0.89 -23.32 6.24
C GLU A 3 0.61 -23.04 6.10
N GLU A 4 1.37 -23.97 5.53
CA GLU A 4 2.83 -23.85 5.39
C GLU A 4 3.26 -23.12 4.09
N HIS A 5 2.30 -22.80 3.21
CA HIS A 5 2.55 -22.29 1.87
C HIS A 5 2.32 -20.79 1.80
N TYR A 6 3.37 -20.02 1.50
CA TYR A 6 3.31 -18.55 1.38
C TYR A 6 3.15 -18.04 -0.06
N LEU A 7 3.04 -18.94 -1.04
CA LEU A 7 2.73 -18.62 -2.44
C LEU A 7 1.50 -19.40 -2.89
N GLU A 8 0.64 -18.78 -3.68
CA GLU A 8 -0.50 -19.44 -4.32
C GLU A 8 -0.72 -18.95 -5.74
N LEU A 9 -1.42 -19.77 -6.53
CA LEU A 9 -1.98 -19.32 -7.80
C LEU A 9 -3.34 -18.69 -7.54
N CYS A 10 -3.69 -17.66 -8.30
CA CYS A 10 -4.99 -16.99 -8.18
C CYS A 10 -6.16 -17.98 -8.30
N GLU A 11 -7.22 -17.75 -7.52
CA GLU A 11 -8.38 -18.64 -7.48
C GLU A 11 -9.08 -18.78 -8.84
N ASN A 12 -9.17 -17.68 -9.59
CA ASN A 12 -9.83 -17.60 -10.89
C ASN A 12 -8.79 -17.43 -12.02
N PRO A 13 -8.33 -18.53 -12.66
CA PRO A 13 -7.40 -18.46 -13.77
C PRO A 13 -8.08 -18.10 -15.08
N VAL A 14 -7.30 -17.55 -16.01
CA VAL A 14 -7.76 -17.35 -17.39
C VAL A 14 -7.65 -18.68 -18.13
N GLN A 15 -8.80 -19.26 -18.46
CA GLN A 15 -8.89 -20.52 -19.21
C GLN A 15 -8.99 -20.24 -20.72
N PHE A 16 -8.11 -20.83 -21.52
CA PHE A 16 -8.09 -20.70 -22.98
C PHE A 16 -7.99 -22.07 -23.68
N GLU A 17 -8.15 -22.10 -25.00
CA GLU A 17 -8.04 -23.34 -25.77
C GLU A 17 -6.58 -23.82 -25.76
N HIS A 18 -6.34 -25.04 -25.28
CA HIS A 18 -5.00 -25.58 -25.10
C HIS A 18 -4.24 -25.73 -26.42
N ALA A 19 -2.91 -25.64 -26.35
CA ALA A 19 -2.04 -25.83 -27.49
C ALA A 19 -2.13 -27.29 -27.98
N SER A 20 -2.35 -27.45 -29.29
CA SER A 20 -2.45 -28.75 -29.95
C SER A 20 -1.82 -28.67 -31.34
N SER A 21 -1.81 -29.78 -32.10
CA SER A 21 -1.28 -29.77 -33.47
C SER A 21 -2.00 -28.80 -34.41
N VAL A 22 -3.20 -28.36 -34.05
CA VAL A 22 -4.01 -27.42 -34.83
C VAL A 22 -4.22 -26.07 -34.13
N ASN A 23 -3.84 -25.92 -32.86
CA ASN A 23 -4.05 -24.69 -32.11
C ASN A 23 -2.73 -24.19 -31.51
N ASN A 24 -2.33 -22.99 -31.92
CA ASN A 24 -1.12 -22.33 -31.44
C ASN A 24 -1.47 -21.26 -30.41
N VAL A 25 -0.67 -21.17 -29.35
CA VAL A 25 -0.90 -20.25 -28.24
C VAL A 25 0.20 -19.20 -28.19
N PHE A 26 -0.18 -17.92 -28.17
CA PHE A 26 0.73 -16.79 -28.06
C PHE A 26 0.37 -15.93 -26.85
N PHE A 27 1.37 -15.24 -26.29
CA PHE A 27 1.18 -14.34 -25.16
C PHE A 27 1.63 -12.93 -25.53
N ASP A 28 0.75 -11.96 -25.28
CA ASP A 28 1.02 -10.54 -25.39
C ASP A 28 1.36 -9.97 -24.02
N GLU A 29 2.66 -9.78 -23.79
CA GLU A 29 3.20 -9.25 -22.53
C GLU A 29 2.72 -7.82 -22.22
N ALA A 30 2.42 -7.00 -23.23
CA ALA A 30 2.05 -5.61 -23.04
C ALA A 30 0.62 -5.47 -22.51
N ASN A 31 -0.32 -6.23 -23.09
CA ASN A 31 -1.72 -6.25 -22.68
C ASN A 31 -2.04 -7.36 -21.65
N LYS A 32 -1.08 -8.25 -21.38
CA LYS A 32 -1.24 -9.47 -20.55
C LYS A 32 -2.36 -10.39 -21.05
N GLN A 33 -2.42 -10.61 -22.37
CA GLN A 33 -3.47 -11.39 -23.02
C GLN A 33 -2.90 -12.65 -23.68
N VAL A 34 -3.70 -13.71 -23.72
CA VAL A 34 -3.39 -14.96 -24.41
C VAL A 34 -4.21 -15.04 -25.70
N PHE A 35 -3.55 -15.44 -26.78
CA PHE A 35 -4.15 -15.70 -28.09
C PHE A 35 -4.12 -17.20 -28.36
N ALA A 36 -5.28 -17.80 -28.59
CA ALA A 36 -5.40 -19.13 -29.18
C ALA A 36 -5.75 -18.99 -30.66
N VAL A 37 -4.87 -19.47 -31.52
CA VAL A 37 -4.96 -19.35 -32.99
C VAL A 37 -5.12 -20.75 -33.57
N ARG A 38 -6.32 -21.02 -34.08
CA ARG A 38 -6.64 -22.30 -34.70
C ARG A 38 -6.31 -22.30 -36.19
N SER A 39 -5.55 -23.31 -36.60
CA SER A 39 -5.08 -23.57 -37.96
C SER A 39 -5.94 -24.67 -38.59
N GLY A 40 -6.37 -24.53 -39.86
CA GLY A 40 -7.11 -25.59 -40.58
C GLY A 40 -8.38 -25.15 -41.31
N GLY A 41 -8.37 -23.99 -41.99
CA GLY A 41 -9.53 -23.45 -42.71
C GLY A 41 -9.59 -21.94 -42.58
N ALA A 42 -10.65 -21.39 -41.98
CA ALA A 42 -10.63 -20.00 -41.54
C ALA A 42 -9.87 -19.90 -40.20
N THR A 43 -8.84 -19.07 -40.13
CA THR A 43 -8.03 -18.91 -38.92
C THR A 43 -8.85 -18.20 -37.85
N GLY A 44 -9.38 -18.98 -36.90
CA GLY A 44 -10.11 -18.48 -35.74
C GLY A 44 -9.14 -18.05 -34.67
N VAL A 45 -9.32 -16.83 -34.13
CA VAL A 45 -8.51 -16.31 -33.04
C VAL A 45 -9.39 -15.98 -31.86
N VAL A 46 -9.07 -16.57 -30.72
CA VAL A 46 -9.69 -16.28 -29.43
C VAL A 46 -8.66 -15.63 -28.54
N VAL A 47 -8.96 -14.41 -28.11
CA VAL A 47 -8.12 -13.63 -27.21
C VAL A 47 -8.81 -13.59 -25.86
N LYS A 48 -8.04 -13.86 -24.80
CA LYS A 48 -8.50 -13.78 -23.42
C LYS A 48 -7.49 -13.01 -22.58
N GLY A 49 -7.99 -12.04 -21.83
CA GLY A 49 -7.22 -11.30 -20.84
C GLY A 49 -7.60 -11.68 -19.41
N PRO A 50 -7.06 -10.96 -18.41
CA PRO A 50 -7.40 -11.14 -16.99
C PRO A 50 -8.88 -10.97 -16.69
N ASP A 51 -9.57 -10.08 -17.40
CA ASP A 51 -11.00 -9.85 -17.22
C ASP A 51 -11.81 -10.68 -18.23
N ASP A 52 -12.81 -11.43 -17.78
CA ASP A 52 -13.63 -12.27 -18.68
C ASP A 52 -14.41 -11.44 -19.73
N LYS A 53 -14.69 -10.17 -19.40
CA LYS A 53 -15.26 -9.16 -20.32
C LYS A 53 -14.33 -8.77 -21.48
N SER A 54 -13.04 -9.09 -21.38
CA SER A 54 -12.01 -8.79 -22.38
C SER A 54 -11.82 -9.93 -23.39
N SER A 55 -12.66 -10.97 -23.35
CA SER A 55 -12.59 -12.03 -24.35
C SER A 55 -13.09 -11.53 -25.71
N VAL A 56 -12.25 -11.68 -26.73
CA VAL A 56 -12.54 -11.27 -28.10
C VAL A 56 -12.31 -12.47 -29.00
N ALA A 57 -13.30 -12.85 -29.79
CA ALA A 57 -13.18 -13.90 -30.79
C ALA A 57 -13.44 -13.31 -32.18
N PHE A 58 -12.54 -13.56 -33.12
CA PHE A 58 -12.66 -13.09 -34.49
C PHE A 58 -12.02 -14.09 -35.47
N ARG A 59 -12.24 -13.87 -36.77
CA ARG A 59 -11.64 -14.67 -37.83
C ARG A 59 -10.71 -13.80 -38.65
N MET A 60 -9.59 -14.39 -39.07
CA MET A 60 -8.67 -13.79 -40.04
C MET A 60 -8.52 -14.72 -41.24
N ASP A 61 -8.09 -14.14 -42.36
CA ASP A 61 -7.74 -14.92 -43.54
C ASP A 61 -6.58 -15.86 -43.25
N ASP A 62 -6.68 -17.09 -43.73
CA ASP A 62 -5.60 -18.07 -43.65
C ASP A 62 -4.54 -17.76 -44.70
N LYS A 63 -3.46 -17.10 -44.25
CA LYS A 63 -2.29 -16.72 -45.04
C LYS A 63 -1.04 -17.47 -44.58
N GLY A 64 -1.21 -18.66 -44.00
CA GLY A 64 -0.14 -19.49 -43.48
C GLY A 64 0.14 -19.29 -41.99
N GLU A 65 1.22 -19.92 -41.53
CA GLU A 65 1.58 -20.01 -40.10
C GLU A 65 1.83 -18.64 -39.46
N VAL A 66 1.23 -18.43 -38.29
CA VAL A 66 1.46 -17.26 -37.46
C VAL A 66 2.67 -17.51 -36.57
N LYS A 67 3.68 -16.63 -36.62
CA LYS A 67 4.87 -16.67 -35.77
C LYS A 67 4.74 -15.83 -34.51
N CYS A 68 4.07 -14.68 -34.63
CA CYS A 68 3.83 -13.76 -33.53
C CYS A 68 2.56 -12.96 -33.82
N ILE A 69 1.76 -12.72 -32.79
CA ILE A 69 0.50 -11.96 -32.87
C ILE A 69 0.33 -11.18 -31.58
N LYS A 70 0.10 -9.86 -31.67
CA LYS A 70 -0.12 -8.99 -30.50
C LYS A 70 -1.04 -7.82 -30.86
N PHE A 71 -1.83 -7.38 -29.89
CA PHE A 71 -2.63 -6.17 -30.03
C PHE A 71 -1.83 -4.93 -29.66
N SER A 72 -2.16 -3.80 -30.28
CA SER A 72 -1.72 -2.49 -29.80
C SER A 72 -2.37 -2.18 -28.45
N ILE A 73 -1.75 -1.29 -27.68
CA ILE A 73 -2.29 -0.89 -26.38
C ILE A 73 -3.71 -0.31 -26.57
N GLY A 74 -4.72 -0.95 -25.98
CA GLY A 74 -6.13 -0.60 -26.16
C GLY A 74 -6.84 -1.34 -27.30
N ASN A 75 -6.23 -2.41 -27.85
CA ASN A 75 -6.84 -3.40 -28.75
C ASN A 75 -7.45 -2.83 -30.04
N LYS A 76 -6.82 -1.78 -30.60
CA LYS A 76 -7.30 -1.12 -31.82
C LYS A 76 -6.64 -1.64 -33.11
N ILE A 77 -5.40 -2.08 -33.01
CA ILE A 77 -4.62 -2.54 -34.16
C ILE A 77 -4.03 -3.89 -33.80
N LEU A 78 -4.29 -4.89 -34.61
CA LEU A 78 -3.67 -6.20 -34.48
C LEU A 78 -2.46 -6.29 -35.41
N ALA A 79 -1.31 -6.66 -34.87
CA ALA A 79 -0.11 -6.97 -35.66
C ALA A 79 0.09 -8.49 -35.70
N VAL A 80 0.35 -9.03 -36.89
CA VAL A 80 0.54 -10.45 -37.14
C VAL A 80 1.81 -10.63 -37.98
N GLN A 81 2.78 -11.36 -37.44
CA GLN A 81 3.97 -11.77 -38.18
C GLN A 81 3.78 -13.18 -38.73
N ARG A 82 3.70 -13.30 -40.05
CA ARG A 82 3.64 -14.58 -40.77
C ARG A 82 4.97 -14.93 -41.44
N THR A 83 5.65 -13.92 -41.99
CA THR A 83 6.95 -14.09 -42.65
C THR A 83 8.09 -13.64 -41.73
N SER A 84 9.34 -13.97 -42.09
CA SER A 84 10.50 -13.41 -41.39
C SER A 84 10.85 -11.99 -41.84
N LYS A 85 10.13 -11.39 -42.81
CA LYS A 85 10.51 -10.10 -43.42
C LYS A 85 9.45 -9.02 -43.31
N SER A 86 8.23 -9.39 -42.95
CA SER A 86 7.08 -8.49 -42.91
C SER A 86 6.16 -8.75 -41.73
N VAL A 87 5.44 -7.71 -41.35
CA VAL A 87 4.37 -7.76 -40.35
C VAL A 87 3.10 -7.20 -40.99
N ASP A 88 2.01 -7.95 -40.85
CA ASP A 88 0.69 -7.55 -41.30
C ASP A 88 -0.04 -6.81 -40.19
N PHE A 89 -0.77 -5.77 -40.54
CA PHE A 89 -1.56 -4.95 -39.64
C PHE A 89 -3.02 -5.04 -40.03
N ILE A 90 -3.86 -5.23 -39.02
CA ILE A 90 -5.30 -5.36 -39.17
C ILE A 90 -5.93 -4.29 -38.27
N ASN A 91 -6.63 -3.33 -38.86
CA ASN A 91 -7.40 -2.36 -38.07
C ASN A 91 -8.58 -3.08 -37.43
N PHE A 92 -8.54 -3.19 -36.11
CA PHE A 92 -9.49 -3.99 -35.36
C PHE A 92 -10.67 -3.12 -34.92
N ILE A 93 -11.79 -3.30 -35.62
CA ILE A 93 -13.10 -2.78 -35.23
C ILE A 93 -13.98 -4.02 -35.03
N PRO A 94 -14.53 -4.26 -33.82
CA PRO A 94 -15.41 -5.39 -33.58
C PRO A 94 -16.55 -5.43 -34.60
N ASP A 95 -16.86 -6.60 -35.15
CA ASP A 95 -17.99 -6.86 -36.06
C ASP A 95 -17.96 -6.18 -37.45
N TYR A 96 -16.86 -5.52 -37.82
CA TYR A 96 -16.69 -4.90 -39.14
C TYR A 96 -15.58 -5.57 -39.97
N PRO A 97 -15.67 -5.53 -41.32
CA PRO A 97 -14.64 -6.08 -42.19
C PRO A 97 -13.29 -5.40 -41.92
N HIS A 98 -12.28 -6.21 -41.65
CA HIS A 98 -10.99 -5.72 -41.24
C HIS A 98 -10.18 -5.23 -42.44
N THR A 99 -9.62 -4.02 -42.36
CA THR A 99 -8.69 -3.52 -43.37
C THR A 99 -7.29 -3.96 -43.04
N GLU A 100 -6.65 -4.67 -43.96
CA GLU A 100 -5.29 -5.18 -43.81
C GLU A 100 -4.26 -4.36 -44.62
N PHE A 101 -3.07 -4.21 -44.06
CA PHE A 101 -1.90 -3.67 -44.77
C PHE A 101 -0.61 -4.26 -44.20
N THR A 102 0.43 -4.38 -45.04
CA THR A 102 1.67 -5.05 -44.68
C THR A 102 2.82 -4.05 -44.65
N GLN A 103 3.71 -4.18 -43.67
CA GLN A 103 4.98 -3.47 -43.62
C GLN A 103 6.14 -4.45 -43.75
N GLU A 104 6.98 -4.25 -44.75
CA GLU A 104 8.27 -4.93 -44.87
C GLU A 104 9.35 -4.19 -44.08
N CYS A 105 10.37 -4.93 -43.61
CA CYS A 105 11.57 -4.33 -43.04
C CYS A 105 12.23 -3.38 -44.03
N LYS A 106 12.76 -2.26 -43.52
CA LYS A 106 13.53 -1.32 -44.36
C LYS A 106 14.75 -2.00 -44.98
N THR A 107 15.36 -2.91 -44.23
CA THR A 107 16.57 -3.63 -44.64
C THR A 107 16.21 -4.94 -45.34
N LYS A 108 16.46 -5.02 -46.65
CA LYS A 108 16.02 -6.14 -47.52
C LYS A 108 16.49 -7.54 -47.08
N ASN A 109 17.62 -7.60 -46.37
CA ASN A 109 18.24 -8.85 -45.91
C ASN A 109 18.05 -9.11 -44.41
N ALA A 110 17.34 -8.24 -43.69
CA ALA A 110 17.10 -8.41 -42.28
C ALA A 110 15.91 -9.34 -42.04
N ASN A 111 15.99 -10.14 -40.97
CA ASN A 111 14.88 -10.96 -40.49
C ASN A 111 14.32 -10.38 -39.19
N VAL A 112 12.98 -10.27 -39.13
CA VAL A 112 12.23 -9.89 -37.94
C VAL A 112 12.31 -11.02 -36.90
N LEU A 113 13.00 -10.72 -35.79
CA LEU A 113 13.02 -11.57 -34.59
C LEU A 113 11.70 -11.43 -33.82
N GLY A 114 11.08 -10.24 -33.87
CA GLY A 114 9.75 -9.99 -33.34
C GLY A 114 9.43 -8.49 -33.29
N PHE A 115 8.31 -8.16 -32.64
CA PHE A 115 7.86 -6.78 -32.51
C PHE A 115 7.21 -6.52 -31.14
N CYS A 116 7.24 -5.25 -30.74
CA CYS A 116 6.68 -4.77 -29.47
C CYS A 116 5.90 -3.47 -29.68
N TRP A 117 4.71 -3.38 -29.09
CA TRP A 117 3.93 -2.15 -29.04
C TRP A 117 4.39 -1.29 -27.87
N THR A 118 4.82 -0.06 -28.13
CA THR A 118 5.20 0.91 -27.08
C THR A 118 4.06 1.86 -26.73
N ASN A 119 3.09 2.00 -27.63
CA ASN A 119 1.88 2.80 -27.46
C ASN A 119 0.75 2.21 -28.33
N TRP A 120 -0.44 2.83 -28.32
CA TRP A 120 -1.60 2.39 -29.11
C TRP A 120 -1.38 2.44 -30.63
N ASN A 121 -0.46 3.30 -31.12
CA ASN A 121 -0.09 3.47 -32.52
C ASN A 121 1.43 3.50 -32.76
N GLU A 122 2.24 3.05 -31.79
CA GLU A 122 3.69 3.04 -31.89
C GLU A 122 4.20 1.61 -31.74
N ILE A 123 4.98 1.16 -32.72
CA ILE A 123 5.47 -0.21 -32.80
C ILE A 123 6.97 -0.24 -33.11
N VAL A 124 7.69 -1.14 -32.47
CA VAL A 124 9.11 -1.37 -32.70
C VAL A 124 9.30 -2.75 -33.33
N PHE A 125 9.97 -2.80 -34.47
CA PHE A 125 10.45 -4.04 -35.07
C PHE A 125 11.87 -4.31 -34.60
N ILE A 126 12.09 -5.53 -34.12
CA ILE A 126 13.40 -6.03 -33.75
C ILE A 126 13.83 -7.01 -34.83
N THR A 127 14.95 -6.71 -35.46
CA THR A 127 15.55 -7.54 -36.52
C THR A 127 16.92 -8.01 -36.12
N ASP A 128 17.44 -9.05 -36.78
CA ASP A 128 18.82 -9.52 -36.64
C ASP A 128 19.89 -8.46 -36.94
N GLN A 129 19.53 -7.38 -37.66
CA GLN A 129 20.42 -6.28 -38.06
C GLN A 129 20.13 -4.94 -37.37
N GLY A 130 19.13 -4.87 -36.49
CA GLY A 130 18.87 -3.69 -35.67
C GLY A 130 17.41 -3.50 -35.27
N ILE A 131 17.09 -2.27 -34.87
CA ILE A 131 15.73 -1.88 -34.48
C ILE A 131 15.16 -0.81 -35.42
N GLU A 132 13.87 -0.93 -35.71
CA GLU A 132 13.12 0.01 -36.54
C GLU A 132 11.87 0.45 -35.76
N PHE A 133 11.78 1.74 -35.45
CA PHE A 133 10.70 2.33 -34.67
C PHE A 133 9.72 3.06 -35.59
N TYR A 134 8.47 2.62 -35.60
CA TYR A 134 7.42 3.09 -36.49
C TYR A 134 6.24 3.69 -35.75
N GLN A 135 5.60 4.66 -36.39
CA GLN A 135 4.26 5.13 -36.07
C GLN A 135 3.27 4.57 -37.08
N VAL A 136 2.22 3.92 -36.60
CA VAL A 136 1.17 3.32 -37.41
C VAL A 136 0.06 4.33 -37.67
N PHE A 137 -0.35 4.48 -38.93
CA PHE A 137 -1.48 5.31 -39.32
C PHE A 137 -2.59 4.42 -39.92
N PRO A 138 -3.55 3.95 -39.10
CA PRO A 138 -4.66 3.10 -39.52
C PRO A 138 -5.42 3.64 -40.74
N ASP A 139 -5.77 4.93 -40.74
CA ASP A 139 -6.56 5.57 -41.80
C ASP A 139 -5.81 5.64 -43.14
N LYS A 140 -4.48 5.81 -43.07
CA LYS A 140 -3.60 5.90 -44.23
C LYS A 140 -3.02 4.55 -44.63
N ARG A 141 -3.33 3.47 -43.90
CA ARG A 141 -2.84 2.10 -44.13
C ARG A 141 -1.33 2.04 -44.36
N SER A 142 -0.58 2.81 -43.58
CA SER A 142 0.86 2.99 -43.75
C SER A 142 1.55 3.26 -42.42
N LEU A 143 2.85 2.99 -42.39
CA LEU A 143 3.69 3.28 -41.24
C LEU A 143 4.71 4.35 -41.60
N LYS A 144 4.97 5.24 -40.65
CA LYS A 144 6.06 6.22 -40.75
C LYS A 144 7.21 5.75 -39.87
N LEU A 145 8.38 5.55 -40.46
CA LEU A 145 9.60 5.30 -39.70
C LEU A 145 9.97 6.56 -38.92
N LEU A 146 9.98 6.45 -37.59
CA LEU A 146 10.40 7.52 -36.68
C LEU A 146 11.91 7.51 -36.48
N LYS A 147 12.47 6.34 -36.19
CA LYS A 147 13.91 6.16 -35.94
C LYS A 147 14.33 4.74 -36.26
N SER A 148 15.58 4.54 -36.65
CA SER A 148 16.17 3.22 -36.82
C SER A 148 17.61 3.22 -36.32
N GLN A 149 18.05 2.10 -35.77
CA GLN A 149 19.42 1.90 -35.30
C GLN A 149 19.90 0.54 -35.79
N SER A 150 20.93 0.57 -36.64
CA SER A 150 21.62 -0.65 -37.06
C SER A 150 22.51 -1.15 -35.92
N ILE A 151 22.29 -2.40 -35.51
CA ILE A 151 23.04 -3.12 -34.47
C ILE A 151 22.77 -4.61 -34.64
N ASN A 152 23.79 -5.45 -34.55
CA ASN A 152 23.56 -6.90 -34.60
C ASN A 152 22.82 -7.37 -33.35
N VAL A 153 21.73 -8.11 -33.53
CA VAL A 153 20.85 -8.58 -32.44
C VAL A 153 20.81 -10.10 -32.45
N ASN A 154 21.17 -10.72 -31.32
CA ASN A 154 21.02 -12.17 -31.14
C ASN A 154 19.63 -12.54 -30.65
N TRP A 155 19.16 -11.82 -29.62
CA TRP A 155 17.85 -11.97 -28.98
C TRP A 155 17.49 -10.64 -28.30
N TYR A 156 16.24 -10.48 -27.91
CA TYR A 156 15.75 -9.29 -27.22
C TYR A 156 14.82 -9.65 -26.06
N GLN A 157 14.71 -8.74 -25.09
CA GLN A 157 13.68 -8.79 -24.04
C GLN A 157 12.97 -7.45 -24.00
N TYR A 158 11.65 -7.45 -23.78
CA TYR A 158 10.86 -6.24 -23.61
C TYR A 158 10.33 -6.13 -22.18
N CYS A 159 10.38 -4.93 -21.61
CA CYS A 159 9.72 -4.57 -20.36
C CYS A 159 8.62 -3.54 -20.67
N PRO A 160 7.35 -3.97 -20.80
CA PRO A 160 6.24 -3.09 -21.15
C PRO A 160 6.04 -1.95 -20.14
N GLU A 161 6.17 -2.23 -18.84
CA GLU A 161 5.92 -1.27 -17.75
C GLU A 161 6.80 -0.02 -17.85
N THR A 162 8.06 -0.17 -18.28
CA THR A 162 9.02 0.94 -18.41
C THR A 162 9.23 1.38 -19.85
N ALA A 163 8.61 0.68 -20.81
CA ALA A 163 8.82 0.76 -22.25
C ALA A 163 10.31 0.70 -22.63
N VAL A 164 11.02 -0.29 -22.08
CA VAL A 164 12.44 -0.54 -22.34
C VAL A 164 12.62 -1.86 -23.07
N ILE A 165 13.38 -1.85 -24.16
CA ILE A 165 13.82 -3.04 -24.88
C ILE A 165 15.30 -3.25 -24.61
N LEU A 166 15.68 -4.47 -24.26
CA LEU A 166 17.07 -4.89 -24.05
C LEU A 166 17.49 -5.79 -25.20
N LEU A 167 18.57 -5.42 -25.88
CA LEU A 167 19.13 -6.21 -26.98
C LEU A 167 20.42 -6.90 -26.54
N SER A 168 20.54 -8.18 -26.84
CA SER A 168 21.82 -8.87 -26.77
C SER A 168 22.61 -8.65 -28.04
N THR A 169 23.85 -8.21 -27.86
CA THR A 169 24.77 -7.85 -28.94
C THR A 169 26.07 -8.62 -28.76
N THR A 170 26.91 -8.66 -29.80
CA THR A 170 28.17 -9.43 -29.92
C THR A 170 28.00 -10.94 -30.07
N VAL A 171 29.07 -11.61 -30.52
CA VAL A 171 29.10 -13.06 -30.77
C VAL A 171 28.85 -13.89 -29.49
N GLN A 172 29.23 -13.38 -28.32
CA GLN A 172 29.03 -14.05 -27.03
C GLN A 172 27.67 -13.72 -26.40
N GLY A 173 27.03 -12.64 -26.85
CA GLY A 173 25.74 -12.16 -26.36
C GLY A 173 25.78 -11.46 -25.01
N ASN A 174 26.98 -11.22 -24.46
CA ASN A 174 27.19 -10.73 -23.10
C ASN A 174 27.15 -9.19 -22.97
N ILE A 175 27.20 -8.45 -24.09
CA ILE A 175 27.01 -7.00 -24.08
C ILE A 175 25.55 -6.70 -24.37
N LEU A 176 24.88 -6.09 -23.40
CA LEU A 176 23.48 -5.74 -23.49
C LEU A 176 23.31 -4.24 -23.76
N GLN A 177 22.48 -3.91 -24.74
CA GLN A 177 22.19 -2.54 -25.17
C GLN A 177 20.70 -2.25 -24.95
N PRO A 178 20.34 -1.45 -23.94
CA PRO A 178 18.97 -1.03 -23.72
C PRO A 178 18.58 0.17 -24.59
N PHE A 179 17.31 0.22 -24.95
CA PHE A 179 16.62 1.35 -25.61
C PHE A 179 15.33 1.66 -24.87
N ALA A 180 15.12 2.92 -24.51
CA ALA A 180 13.90 3.38 -23.88
C ALA A 180 13.03 4.13 -24.90
N PHE A 181 11.72 3.92 -24.79
CA PHE A 181 10.72 4.51 -25.67
C PHE A 181 9.78 5.39 -24.86
N ARG A 182 9.50 6.60 -25.35
CA ARG A 182 8.55 7.52 -24.73
C ARG A 182 7.96 8.45 -25.77
N ASN A 183 6.64 8.41 -25.96
CA ASN A 183 5.87 9.36 -26.79
C ASN A 183 6.54 9.67 -28.14
N GLY A 184 6.78 8.65 -28.97
CA GLY A 184 7.40 8.84 -30.29
C GLY A 184 8.90 9.15 -30.27
N THR A 185 9.56 9.12 -29.11
CA THR A 185 11.01 9.25 -28.99
C THR A 185 11.66 7.93 -28.60
N MET A 186 12.83 7.65 -29.18
CA MET A 186 13.67 6.49 -28.88
C MET A 186 15.04 6.97 -28.40
N SER A 187 15.35 6.70 -27.14
CA SER A 187 16.63 7.02 -26.50
C SER A 187 17.48 5.76 -26.31
N LYS A 188 18.75 5.88 -26.71
CA LYS A 188 19.75 4.83 -26.51
C LYS A 188 20.32 4.98 -25.10
N MET A 189 20.24 3.93 -24.29
CA MET A 189 20.76 3.93 -22.93
C MET A 189 22.22 3.44 -22.90
N SER A 190 22.88 3.57 -21.75
CA SER A 190 24.25 3.06 -21.58
C SER A 190 24.29 1.53 -21.74
N LYS A 191 25.10 1.03 -22.68
CA LYS A 191 25.38 -0.41 -22.78
C LYS A 191 26.16 -0.89 -21.56
N PHE A 192 26.00 -2.15 -21.22
CA PHE A 192 26.75 -2.79 -20.14
C PHE A 192 27.06 -4.24 -20.49
N GLU A 193 28.02 -4.81 -19.79
CA GLU A 193 28.49 -6.17 -20.02
C GLU A 193 28.19 -7.05 -18.82
N ILE A 194 27.72 -8.28 -19.09
CA ILE A 194 27.53 -9.32 -18.09
C ILE A 194 28.77 -10.20 -18.07
N GLU A 195 29.34 -10.36 -16.87
CA GLU A 195 30.48 -11.24 -16.64
C GLU A 195 30.06 -12.70 -16.76
N LEU A 196 30.54 -13.37 -17.82
CA LEU A 196 30.26 -14.78 -18.06
C LEU A 196 31.15 -15.68 -17.18
N PRO A 197 30.61 -16.76 -16.56
CA PRO A 197 31.39 -17.66 -15.70
C PRO A 197 32.50 -18.41 -16.45
N VAL A 198 32.21 -18.82 -17.69
CA VAL A 198 33.13 -19.55 -18.57
C VAL A 198 32.92 -19.03 -19.98
N VAL A 199 34.01 -18.60 -20.63
CA VAL A 199 33.97 -18.18 -22.03
C VAL A 199 34.42 -19.36 -22.90
N PRO A 200 33.53 -19.98 -23.69
CA PRO A 200 33.89 -21.11 -24.54
C PRO A 200 34.87 -20.67 -25.65
N LYS A 201 35.84 -21.55 -25.96
CA LYS A 201 36.74 -21.42 -27.12
C LYS A 201 36.45 -22.58 -28.08
N PRO A 202 35.97 -22.34 -29.33
CA PRO A 202 35.74 -21.04 -29.98
C PRO A 202 34.53 -20.28 -29.39
N ALA A 203 34.55 -18.94 -29.53
CA ALA A 203 33.49 -18.07 -29.04
C ALA A 203 32.14 -18.42 -29.70
N LYS A 204 31.18 -18.80 -28.88
CA LYS A 204 29.79 -19.08 -29.26
C LYS A 204 28.86 -18.27 -28.35
N LEU A 205 27.63 -18.06 -28.80
CA LEU A 205 26.58 -17.42 -28.00
C LEU A 205 26.44 -18.19 -26.69
N SER A 206 26.79 -17.53 -25.59
CA SER A 206 26.87 -18.16 -24.26
C SER A 206 25.73 -17.70 -23.36
N LEU A 207 25.22 -16.49 -23.59
CA LEU A 207 24.07 -15.95 -22.88
C LEU A 207 22.81 -16.07 -23.75
N SER A 208 21.79 -16.75 -23.24
CA SER A 208 20.50 -16.90 -23.91
C SER A 208 19.44 -15.96 -23.31
N GLU A 209 18.35 -15.74 -24.04
CA GLU A 209 17.18 -14.99 -23.57
C GLU A 209 16.63 -15.57 -22.25
N ARG A 210 16.65 -16.90 -22.10
CA ARG A 210 16.13 -17.61 -20.92
C ARG A 210 16.91 -17.36 -19.64
N ASP A 211 18.16 -16.89 -19.76
CA ASP A 211 19.03 -16.59 -18.62
C ASP A 211 18.79 -15.18 -18.07
N ILE A 212 17.98 -14.36 -18.76
CA ILE A 212 17.75 -12.96 -18.47
C ILE A 212 16.27 -12.69 -18.23
N ALA A 213 15.96 -11.88 -17.23
CA ALA A 213 14.63 -11.35 -17.02
C ALA A 213 14.72 -9.85 -16.69
N MET A 214 13.70 -9.08 -17.10
CA MET A 214 13.61 -7.65 -16.82
C MET A 214 12.32 -7.33 -16.08
N ALA A 215 12.43 -6.53 -15.03
CA ALA A 215 11.25 -6.10 -14.30
C ALA A 215 11.53 -4.96 -13.33
N THR A 216 10.45 -4.31 -12.90
CA THR A 216 10.48 -3.22 -11.93
C THR A 216 10.34 -3.78 -10.53
N ILE A 217 11.29 -3.46 -9.66
CA ILE A 217 11.29 -3.83 -8.25
C ILE A 217 11.45 -2.55 -7.44
N TYR A 218 10.49 -2.24 -6.56
CA TYR A 218 10.45 -1.00 -5.78
C TYR A 218 10.56 0.28 -6.64
N GLY A 219 9.94 0.27 -7.82
CA GLY A 219 9.94 1.41 -8.75
C GLY A 219 11.23 1.58 -9.57
N GLN A 220 12.21 0.69 -9.42
CA GLN A 220 13.46 0.70 -10.19
C GLN A 220 13.52 -0.47 -11.16
N LEU A 221 14.01 -0.24 -12.37
CA LEU A 221 14.16 -1.29 -13.40
C LEU A 221 15.44 -2.08 -13.14
N TYR A 222 15.30 -3.40 -13.06
CA TYR A 222 16.42 -4.33 -12.93
C TYR A 222 16.48 -5.30 -14.09
N VAL A 223 17.71 -5.60 -14.51
CA VAL A 223 18.02 -6.76 -15.35
C VAL A 223 18.55 -7.86 -14.43
N MET A 224 17.80 -8.96 -14.35
CA MET A 224 18.12 -10.14 -13.56
C MET A 224 18.81 -11.15 -14.45
N TYR A 225 20.03 -11.54 -14.07
CA TYR A 225 20.81 -12.57 -14.74
C TYR A 225 20.90 -13.82 -13.87
N LEU A 226 20.41 -14.93 -14.39
CA LEU A 226 20.54 -16.24 -13.78
C LEU A 226 21.91 -16.82 -14.08
N LYS A 227 22.82 -16.68 -13.12
CA LYS A 227 24.19 -17.19 -13.23
C LYS A 227 24.24 -18.66 -12.86
N HIS A 228 24.32 -19.52 -13.87
CA HIS A 228 24.61 -20.94 -13.71
C HIS A 228 26.11 -21.14 -13.48
N HIS A 229 26.46 -21.79 -12.37
CA HIS A 229 27.84 -22.23 -12.14
C HIS A 229 28.01 -23.70 -12.57
N SER A 230 29.17 -24.01 -13.17
CA SER A 230 29.53 -25.38 -13.53
C SER A 230 29.79 -26.22 -12.27
N ARG A 231 29.46 -27.52 -12.32
CA ARG A 231 29.72 -28.49 -11.24
C ARG A 231 31.22 -28.78 -11.15
N THR A 232 31.99 -27.95 -10.44
CA THR A 232 33.34 -28.29 -9.98
C THR A 232 33.47 -28.14 -8.46
N ALA A 233 34.38 -28.91 -7.86
CA ALA A 233 34.23 -29.60 -6.58
C ALA A 233 34.24 -28.77 -5.27
N ASN A 234 34.35 -27.43 -5.31
CA ASN A 234 34.32 -26.61 -4.09
C ASN A 234 33.20 -25.55 -4.18
N SER A 235 31.97 -26.06 -4.16
CA SER A 235 30.65 -25.39 -4.11
C SER A 235 30.46 -24.10 -4.93
N PRO A 236 29.83 -24.17 -6.12
CA PRO A 236 29.23 -22.97 -6.68
C PRO A 236 27.73 -23.21 -6.96
N SER A 237 26.89 -22.72 -6.07
CA SER A 237 25.43 -22.69 -6.25
C SER A 237 25.04 -21.71 -7.36
N ALA A 238 23.87 -21.89 -7.97
CA ALA A 238 23.33 -20.86 -8.86
C ALA A 238 23.03 -19.58 -8.08
N GLU A 239 23.14 -18.43 -8.76
CA GLU A 239 22.89 -17.11 -8.19
C GLU A 239 22.08 -16.27 -9.18
N VAL A 240 21.25 -15.37 -8.68
CA VAL A 240 20.59 -14.36 -9.52
C VAL A 240 21.26 -13.01 -9.27
N VAL A 241 21.85 -12.43 -10.29
CA VAL A 241 22.54 -11.14 -10.21
C VAL A 241 21.62 -10.04 -10.74
N LEU A 242 21.38 -9.00 -9.95
CA LEU A 242 20.55 -7.87 -10.32
C LEU A 242 21.42 -6.67 -10.71
N TYR A 243 21.23 -6.22 -11.95
CA TYR A 243 21.81 -5.01 -12.50
C TYR A 243 20.76 -3.91 -12.48
N HIS A 244 21.01 -2.84 -11.72
CA HIS A 244 20.14 -1.67 -11.71
C HIS A 244 20.33 -0.89 -13.01
N LEU A 245 19.25 -0.70 -13.75
CA LEU A 245 19.22 0.00 -15.03
C LEU A 245 18.50 1.35 -14.87
N PRO A 246 19.20 2.42 -14.48
CA PRO A 246 18.61 3.74 -14.39
C PRO A 246 18.31 4.30 -15.78
N ARG A 247 17.29 5.15 -15.91
CA ARG A 247 16.97 5.84 -17.19
C ARG A 247 18.15 6.68 -17.70
N GLU A 248 18.88 7.29 -16.78
CA GLU A 248 20.07 8.09 -17.04
C GLU A 248 21.22 7.57 -16.18
N GLY A 249 22.41 7.42 -16.78
CA GLY A 249 23.61 6.94 -16.10
C GLY A 249 24.03 5.53 -16.51
N ALA A 250 25.02 5.00 -15.80
CA ALA A 250 25.59 3.68 -16.05
C ALA A 250 24.83 2.60 -15.30
N CYS A 251 24.66 1.44 -15.93
CA CYS A 251 24.14 0.24 -15.31
C CYS A 251 25.14 -0.28 -14.27
N LYS A 252 24.66 -0.65 -13.07
CA LYS A 252 25.51 -1.14 -11.97
C LYS A 252 24.98 -2.44 -11.41
N LYS A 253 25.87 -3.40 -11.17
CA LYS A 253 25.59 -4.58 -10.35
C LYS A 253 25.27 -4.10 -8.94
N SER A 254 24.10 -4.49 -8.42
CA SER A 254 23.54 -3.95 -7.17
C SER A 254 23.24 -5.02 -6.15
N HIS A 255 22.69 -6.16 -6.60
CA HIS A 255 22.31 -7.25 -5.70
C HIS A 255 22.69 -8.62 -6.27
N VAL A 256 22.95 -9.57 -5.37
CA VAL A 256 23.20 -10.99 -5.69
C VAL A 256 22.33 -11.85 -4.78
N LEU A 257 21.47 -12.67 -5.35
CA LEU A 257 20.58 -13.59 -4.64
C LEU A 257 21.20 -14.99 -4.67
N LYS A 258 21.52 -15.55 -3.50
CA LYS A 258 22.13 -16.88 -3.40
C LYS A 258 21.05 -17.96 -3.38
N LEU A 259 21.03 -18.83 -4.38
CA LEU A 259 20.02 -19.90 -4.49
C LEU A 259 20.41 -21.17 -3.74
N ASN A 260 21.70 -21.35 -3.42
CA ASN A 260 22.26 -22.52 -2.73
C ASN A 260 21.92 -23.87 -3.39
N THR A 261 21.45 -23.85 -4.63
CA THR A 261 20.97 -25.00 -5.41
C THR A 261 21.37 -24.85 -6.88
N THR A 262 21.27 -25.91 -7.66
CA THR A 262 21.54 -25.88 -9.11
C THR A 262 20.45 -26.65 -9.84
N GLY A 263 20.07 -26.18 -11.03
CA GLY A 263 19.01 -26.79 -11.81
C GLY A 263 18.38 -25.79 -12.78
N LYS A 264 17.16 -26.11 -13.22
CA LYS A 264 16.33 -25.22 -14.03
C LYS A 264 15.55 -24.30 -13.10
N PHE A 265 15.69 -23.01 -13.33
CA PHE A 265 14.99 -21.98 -12.56
C PHE A 265 14.06 -21.17 -13.45
N ALA A 266 13.01 -20.64 -12.84
CA ALA A 266 12.18 -19.60 -13.41
C ALA A 266 12.03 -18.46 -12.41
N LEU A 267 11.80 -17.25 -12.90
CA LEU A 267 11.76 -16.03 -12.08
C LEU A 267 10.38 -15.38 -12.20
N ASN A 268 9.77 -15.04 -11.08
CA ASN A 268 8.62 -14.14 -11.02
C ASN A 268 8.94 -12.99 -10.07
N ILE A 269 8.26 -11.88 -10.27
CA ILE A 269 8.20 -10.77 -9.32
C ILE A 269 6.78 -10.61 -8.85
N VAL A 270 6.58 -10.79 -7.55
CA VAL A 270 5.28 -10.65 -6.92
C VAL A 270 5.43 -9.66 -5.81
N ASP A 271 4.71 -8.55 -5.89
CA ASP A 271 4.73 -7.51 -4.87
C ASP A 271 6.16 -7.01 -4.52
N ASN A 272 6.99 -6.72 -5.52
CA ASN A 272 8.41 -6.33 -5.33
C ASN A 272 9.31 -7.41 -4.69
N LEU A 273 8.85 -8.65 -4.57
CA LEU A 273 9.66 -9.79 -4.15
C LEU A 273 10.14 -10.55 -5.37
N VAL A 274 11.42 -10.95 -5.37
CA VAL A 274 11.94 -11.84 -6.40
C VAL A 274 11.66 -13.27 -5.97
N VAL A 275 10.80 -13.95 -6.73
CA VAL A 275 10.45 -15.35 -6.54
C VAL A 275 11.25 -16.20 -7.51
N VAL A 276 12.00 -17.16 -6.99
CA VAL A 276 12.81 -18.08 -7.79
C VAL A 276 12.24 -19.48 -7.66
N HIS A 277 11.65 -19.98 -8.74
CA HIS A 277 11.10 -21.33 -8.82
C HIS A 277 12.20 -22.30 -9.21
N HIS A 278 12.36 -23.39 -8.46
CA HIS A 278 13.31 -24.45 -8.78
C HIS A 278 12.54 -25.70 -9.19
N GLN A 279 12.69 -26.08 -10.47
CA GLN A 279 11.83 -27.09 -11.08
C GLN A 279 12.04 -28.50 -10.50
N SER A 280 13.30 -28.90 -10.26
CA SER A 280 13.61 -30.27 -9.84
C SER A 280 13.24 -30.57 -8.39
N SER A 281 13.32 -29.57 -7.49
CA SER A 281 12.85 -29.73 -6.11
C SER A 281 11.38 -29.34 -5.92
N GLN A 282 10.71 -28.80 -6.94
CA GLN A 282 9.35 -28.29 -6.85
C GLN A 282 9.15 -27.30 -5.69
N THR A 283 10.13 -26.42 -5.48
CA THR A 283 10.08 -25.40 -4.43
C THR A 283 10.30 -24.01 -5.01
N SER A 284 9.92 -23.00 -4.25
CA SER A 284 10.16 -21.60 -4.58
C SER A 284 10.86 -20.90 -3.42
N LEU A 285 11.75 -19.98 -3.78
CA LEU A 285 12.50 -19.13 -2.86
C LEU A 285 12.02 -17.69 -3.03
N ILE A 286 11.90 -16.95 -1.94
CA ILE A 286 11.53 -15.53 -1.95
C ILE A 286 12.70 -14.69 -1.46
N PHE A 287 13.02 -13.63 -2.19
CA PHE A 287 14.01 -12.63 -1.83
C PHE A 287 13.39 -11.23 -1.79
N ASP A 288 13.76 -10.46 -0.77
CA ASP A 288 13.41 -9.05 -0.66
C ASP A 288 14.69 -8.21 -0.63
N ILE A 289 14.93 -7.47 -1.71
CA ILE A 289 16.17 -6.71 -1.90
C ILE A 289 16.31 -5.51 -0.94
N LYS A 290 15.24 -5.10 -0.26
CA LYS A 290 15.27 -4.01 0.71
C LYS A 290 15.08 -4.45 2.17
N LEU A 291 15.03 -5.76 2.45
CA LEU A 291 14.94 -6.25 3.83
C LEU A 291 16.25 -6.07 4.60
N LYS A 292 17.38 -6.06 3.89
CA LYS A 292 18.70 -5.79 4.46
C LYS A 292 19.17 -4.40 4.04
N GLU A 293 19.74 -3.65 4.98
CA GLU A 293 20.42 -2.40 4.66
C GLU A 293 21.63 -2.63 3.74
N PRO A 294 21.94 -1.69 2.84
CA PRO A 294 23.03 -1.84 1.90
C PRO A 294 24.39 -1.68 2.62
N ASP A 295 25.03 -2.80 2.95
CA ASP A 295 26.36 -2.81 3.60
C ASP A 295 27.51 -2.52 2.61
N CYS A 296 27.30 -2.82 1.33
CA CYS A 296 28.35 -2.80 0.30
C CYS A 296 27.83 -2.28 -1.04
N ALA A 297 28.76 -2.00 -1.97
CA ALA A 297 28.42 -1.62 -3.34
C ALA A 297 27.57 -2.70 -4.06
N VAL A 298 27.74 -3.98 -3.68
CA VAL A 298 26.93 -5.10 -4.12
C VAL A 298 26.40 -5.84 -2.89
N ASN A 299 25.07 -5.90 -2.76
CA ASN A 299 24.43 -6.52 -1.60
C ASN A 299 24.06 -7.97 -1.88
N THR A 300 24.55 -8.87 -1.02
CA THR A 300 24.25 -10.30 -1.12
C THR A 300 23.06 -10.65 -0.22
N HIS A 301 22.08 -11.34 -0.78
CA HIS A 301 20.84 -11.71 -0.10
C HIS A 301 20.69 -13.22 0.04
N GLN A 302 20.11 -13.62 1.17
CA GLN A 302 19.62 -14.97 1.42
C GLN A 302 18.09 -14.99 1.29
N PRO A 303 17.48 -16.16 1.06
CA PRO A 303 16.02 -16.27 1.05
C PRO A 303 15.41 -15.74 2.35
N VAL A 304 14.33 -14.97 2.24
CA VAL A 304 13.60 -14.39 3.39
C VAL A 304 12.92 -15.50 4.20
N LEU A 305 12.37 -16.48 3.49
CA LEU A 305 11.62 -17.60 4.05
C LEU A 305 12.26 -18.92 3.59
N PRO A 306 12.05 -20.02 4.34
CA PRO A 306 12.43 -21.36 3.89
C PRO A 306 11.81 -21.70 2.52
N ALA A 307 12.50 -22.51 1.73
CA ALA A 307 11.97 -22.95 0.43
C ALA A 307 10.67 -23.74 0.61
N ARG A 308 9.59 -23.32 -0.06
CA ARG A 308 8.30 -24.01 -0.02
C ARG A 308 7.71 -24.13 -1.42
N SER A 309 6.95 -25.19 -1.65
CA SER A 309 6.17 -25.35 -2.89
C SER A 309 5.02 -24.33 -2.91
N ILE A 310 4.61 -23.89 -4.11
CA ILE A 310 3.37 -23.14 -4.32
C ILE A 310 2.20 -23.97 -3.76
N HIS A 311 1.23 -23.30 -3.15
CA HIS A 311 0.05 -23.95 -2.59
C HIS A 311 -0.60 -24.87 -3.64
N PRO A 312 -0.87 -26.15 -3.32
CA PRO A 312 -1.48 -27.08 -4.27
C PRO A 312 -2.76 -26.51 -4.87
N TYR A 313 -2.78 -26.36 -6.19
CA TYR A 313 -3.91 -25.80 -6.91
C TYR A 313 -4.77 -26.91 -7.51
N ARG A 314 -6.09 -26.76 -7.42
CA ARG A 314 -7.06 -27.68 -8.03
C ARG A 314 -7.80 -26.95 -9.13
N ILE A 315 -7.75 -27.52 -10.32
CA ILE A 315 -8.36 -26.94 -11.51
C ILE A 315 -9.87 -27.18 -11.46
N PRO A 316 -10.71 -26.13 -11.46
CA PRO A 316 -12.15 -26.28 -11.60
C PRO A 316 -12.47 -26.81 -13.00
N LEU A 317 -13.24 -27.89 -13.09
CA LEU A 317 -13.69 -28.45 -14.36
C LEU A 317 -14.74 -27.53 -14.98
N SER A 318 -14.36 -26.77 -16.01
CA SER A 318 -15.27 -25.91 -16.78
C SER A 318 -15.37 -26.42 -18.22
N GLY A 319 -16.54 -26.95 -18.59
CA GLY A 319 -16.85 -27.42 -19.95
C GLY A 319 -18.36 -27.69 -20.16
N PRO A 320 -18.85 -27.78 -21.41
CA PRO A 320 -20.28 -27.96 -21.71
C PRO A 320 -20.84 -29.35 -21.36
N ALA A 321 -19.99 -30.30 -20.95
CA ALA A 321 -20.34 -31.67 -20.57
C ALA A 321 -20.01 -31.97 -19.09
N VAL A 322 -20.29 -31.02 -18.19
CA VAL A 322 -20.09 -31.24 -16.75
C VAL A 322 -21.23 -32.11 -16.22
N VAL A 323 -20.91 -33.37 -15.91
CA VAL A 323 -21.67 -34.15 -14.92
C VAL A 323 -21.32 -33.56 -13.54
N PRO A 324 -22.28 -33.13 -12.72
CA PRO A 324 -22.05 -32.41 -11.46
C PRO A 324 -21.31 -33.18 -10.34
N SER A 325 -20.65 -34.30 -10.66
CA SER A 325 -20.05 -35.24 -9.70
C SER A 325 -18.54 -35.47 -9.86
N GLN A 326 -17.84 -34.81 -10.79
CA GLN A 326 -16.40 -35.01 -10.93
C GLN A 326 -15.58 -34.10 -10.01
N PRO A 327 -14.64 -34.64 -9.21
CA PRO A 327 -13.80 -33.85 -8.34
C PRO A 327 -12.80 -32.99 -9.15
N PRO A 328 -12.42 -31.80 -8.63
CA PRO A 328 -11.39 -30.97 -9.25
C PRO A 328 -10.08 -31.73 -9.48
N VAL A 329 -9.46 -31.55 -10.65
CA VAL A 329 -8.21 -32.24 -11.01
C VAL A 329 -7.02 -31.49 -10.38
N PRO A 330 -6.08 -32.19 -9.71
CA PRO A 330 -4.89 -31.54 -9.17
C PRO A 330 -4.01 -30.99 -10.29
N CYS A 331 -3.60 -29.72 -10.19
CA CYS A 331 -2.65 -29.11 -11.11
C CYS A 331 -1.24 -29.65 -10.85
N GLN A 332 -0.55 -30.09 -11.90
CA GLN A 332 0.87 -30.47 -11.79
C GLN A 332 1.74 -29.21 -11.70
N LEU A 333 2.07 -28.82 -10.47
CA LEU A 333 2.96 -27.69 -10.22
C LEU A 333 4.37 -27.94 -10.76
N TYR A 334 5.05 -26.89 -11.24
CA TYR A 334 6.42 -26.93 -11.79
C TYR A 334 6.59 -27.86 -13.00
N SER A 335 5.52 -28.09 -13.77
CA SER A 335 5.60 -28.89 -14.99
C SER A 335 6.58 -28.28 -16.00
N SER A 336 7.19 -29.13 -16.83
CA SER A 336 8.08 -28.68 -17.91
C SER A 336 7.38 -27.93 -19.04
N SER A 337 6.05 -27.99 -19.10
CA SER A 337 5.24 -27.20 -20.04
C SER A 337 4.95 -25.78 -19.54
N TRP A 338 5.35 -25.44 -18.32
CA TRP A 338 5.13 -24.11 -17.77
C TRP A 338 6.03 -23.08 -18.42
N SER A 339 5.43 -21.96 -18.80
CA SER A 339 6.10 -20.76 -19.24
C SER A 339 5.85 -19.66 -18.23
N VAL A 340 6.92 -18.96 -17.84
CA VAL A 340 6.87 -17.93 -16.80
C VAL A 340 7.15 -16.58 -17.44
N PHE A 341 6.25 -15.63 -17.22
CA PHE A 341 6.33 -14.28 -17.76
C PHE A 341 6.31 -13.25 -16.63
N GLN A 342 7.04 -12.15 -16.84
CA GLN A 342 7.09 -11.07 -15.85
C GLN A 342 5.77 -10.28 -15.82
N PRO A 343 5.37 -9.76 -14.65
CA PRO A 343 6.02 -9.96 -13.36
C PRO A 343 5.59 -11.29 -12.71
N ASP A 344 4.31 -11.60 -12.68
CA ASP A 344 3.69 -12.62 -11.82
C ASP A 344 2.88 -13.68 -12.59
N ILE A 345 3.19 -13.92 -13.86
CA ILE A 345 2.36 -14.74 -14.74
C ILE A 345 2.98 -16.12 -14.96
N ILE A 346 2.15 -17.16 -14.83
CA ILE A 346 2.49 -18.55 -15.15
C ILE A 346 1.46 -19.08 -16.15
N ILE A 347 1.94 -19.58 -17.29
CA ILE A 347 1.09 -20.11 -18.37
C ILE A 347 1.41 -21.59 -18.57
N SER A 348 0.38 -22.42 -18.56
CA SER A 348 0.45 -23.79 -19.07
C SER A 348 -0.29 -23.85 -20.41
N ALA A 349 0.48 -23.81 -21.50
CA ALA A 349 -0.09 -23.91 -22.84
C ALA A 349 -0.72 -25.30 -23.10
N SER A 350 -0.17 -26.36 -22.49
CA SER A 350 -0.69 -27.74 -22.64
C SER A 350 -2.04 -27.94 -21.96
N GLU A 351 -2.26 -27.29 -20.81
CA GLU A 351 -3.50 -27.41 -20.04
C GLU A 351 -4.52 -26.31 -20.37
N GLY A 352 -4.09 -25.22 -21.02
CA GLY A 352 -4.98 -24.11 -21.40
C GLY A 352 -5.28 -23.14 -20.25
N TYR A 353 -4.32 -22.91 -19.34
CA TYR A 353 -4.52 -22.03 -18.19
C TYR A 353 -3.41 -20.99 -18.06
N LEU A 354 -3.80 -19.78 -17.65
CA LEU A 354 -2.92 -18.72 -17.20
C LEU A 354 -3.31 -18.35 -15.77
N TRP A 355 -2.31 -18.35 -14.89
CA TRP A 355 -2.43 -17.97 -13.49
C TRP A 355 -1.60 -16.74 -13.18
N TYR A 356 -2.07 -15.97 -12.20
CA TYR A 356 -1.29 -14.96 -11.50
C TYR A 356 -0.78 -15.55 -10.18
N LEU A 357 0.51 -15.40 -9.93
CA LEU A 357 1.16 -15.82 -8.70
C LEU A 357 0.95 -14.76 -7.61
N GLN A 358 0.51 -15.20 -6.43
CA GLN A 358 0.19 -14.33 -5.29
C GLN A 358 0.96 -14.77 -4.04
N VAL A 359 1.19 -13.82 -3.14
CA VAL A 359 1.88 -14.06 -1.86
C VAL A 359 0.85 -14.11 -0.74
N LYS A 360 0.84 -15.21 0.03
CA LYS A 360 0.09 -15.33 1.28
C LYS A 360 0.94 -14.84 2.45
N LEU A 361 0.47 -13.79 3.10
CA LEU A 361 1.11 -13.21 4.28
C LEU A 361 0.86 -13.96 5.60
N PRO A 362 -0.31 -14.57 5.88
CA PRO A 362 -0.54 -15.22 7.19
C PRO A 362 0.51 -16.30 7.55
N PRO A 363 0.95 -17.19 6.63
CA PRO A 363 2.01 -18.17 6.91
C PRO A 363 3.35 -17.56 7.30
N THR A 364 3.66 -16.35 6.82
CA THR A 364 4.97 -15.72 7.06
C THR A 364 5.19 -15.36 8.53
N VAL A 365 4.10 -15.18 9.30
CA VAL A 365 4.12 -14.87 10.73
C VAL A 365 4.78 -15.98 11.56
N ASN A 366 4.59 -17.23 11.14
CA ASN A 366 5.14 -18.43 11.78
C ASN A 366 6.52 -18.80 11.23
N LEU A 367 6.76 -18.56 9.93
CA LEU A 367 8.01 -18.92 9.27
C LEU A 367 9.15 -17.95 9.60
N LEU A 368 8.84 -16.68 9.86
CA LEU A 368 9.84 -15.66 10.16
C LEU A 368 9.81 -15.30 11.66
N GLN A 369 10.78 -15.83 12.39
CA GLN A 369 10.84 -15.75 13.86
C GLN A 369 11.21 -14.36 14.38
N ASP A 370 12.07 -13.64 13.65
CA ASP A 370 12.50 -12.29 14.01
C ASP A 370 11.37 -11.28 13.75
N LYS A 371 10.68 -10.88 14.81
CA LYS A 371 9.53 -9.97 14.70
C LYS A 371 9.91 -8.59 14.15
N GLY A 372 11.14 -8.13 14.37
CA GLY A 372 11.62 -6.87 13.80
C GLY A 372 11.69 -6.94 12.28
N LYS A 373 12.33 -8.00 11.75
CA LYS A 373 12.40 -8.24 10.29
C LYS A 373 11.04 -8.59 9.69
N LEU A 374 10.17 -9.27 10.44
CA LEU A 374 8.80 -9.57 10.01
C LEU A 374 8.04 -8.27 9.74
N MET A 375 8.18 -7.28 10.62
CA MET A 375 7.57 -5.97 10.40
C MET A 375 8.16 -5.26 9.19
N ASP A 376 9.50 -5.25 9.03
CA ASP A 376 10.14 -4.63 7.85
C ASP A 376 9.69 -5.26 6.53
N PHE A 377 9.46 -6.58 6.55
CA PHE A 377 8.92 -7.32 5.43
C PHE A 377 7.45 -6.95 5.19
N LEU A 378 6.58 -7.09 6.20
CA LEU A 378 5.13 -6.89 6.08
C LEU A 378 4.73 -5.45 5.72
N LEU A 379 5.43 -4.44 6.27
CA LEU A 379 5.16 -3.03 6.00
C LEU A 379 5.34 -2.63 4.53
N ARG A 380 6.01 -3.48 3.74
CA ARG A 380 6.23 -3.28 2.30
C ARG A 380 5.30 -4.11 1.43
N ARG A 381 4.42 -4.92 2.02
CA ARG A 381 3.55 -5.85 1.31
C ARG A 381 2.19 -5.25 1.01
N ARG A 382 1.55 -5.77 -0.03
CA ARG A 382 0.12 -5.52 -0.30
C ARG A 382 -0.77 -6.27 0.69
N ASP A 383 -1.93 -5.69 0.97
CA ASP A 383 -3.00 -6.28 1.80
C ASP A 383 -2.54 -6.79 3.20
N CYS A 384 -1.58 -6.09 3.81
CA CYS A 384 -0.91 -6.54 5.03
C CYS A 384 -1.56 -6.05 6.34
N LYS A 385 -2.45 -5.06 6.30
CA LYS A 385 -3.05 -4.41 7.49
C LYS A 385 -3.55 -5.40 8.56
N MET A 386 -4.44 -6.31 8.19
CA MET A 386 -5.02 -7.28 9.13
C MET A 386 -3.99 -8.29 9.65
N VAL A 387 -3.02 -8.66 8.81
CA VAL A 387 -1.93 -9.55 9.21
C VAL A 387 -1.03 -8.87 10.23
N ILE A 388 -0.66 -7.60 10.00
CA ILE A 388 0.14 -6.83 10.95
C ILE A 388 -0.59 -6.66 12.28
N LEU A 389 -1.89 -6.34 12.27
CA LEU A 389 -2.70 -6.26 13.48
C LEU A 389 -2.73 -7.60 14.23
N SER A 390 -2.87 -8.71 13.51
CA SER A 390 -2.81 -10.05 14.11
C SER A 390 -1.44 -10.36 14.73
N VAL A 391 -0.34 -9.91 14.10
CA VAL A 391 1.02 -10.04 14.63
C VAL A 391 1.18 -9.23 15.92
N CYS A 392 0.67 -8.00 15.95
CA CYS A 392 0.69 -7.16 17.15
C CYS A 392 -0.06 -7.85 18.29
N SER A 393 -1.27 -8.37 18.04
CA SER A 393 -2.03 -9.12 19.05
C SER A 393 -1.28 -10.37 19.53
N GLN A 394 -0.68 -11.16 18.64
CA GLN A 394 0.09 -12.35 19.01
C GLN A 394 1.34 -12.03 19.84
N ILE A 395 2.03 -10.92 19.55
CA ILE A 395 3.21 -10.49 20.34
C ILE A 395 2.79 -10.18 21.78
N LEU A 396 1.62 -9.57 21.96
CA LEU A 396 1.07 -9.25 23.28
C LEU A 396 0.50 -10.48 24.01
N GLU A 397 0.05 -11.50 23.27
CA GLU A 397 -0.48 -12.77 23.80
C GLU A 397 0.60 -13.72 24.31
N GLY A 398 1.83 -13.62 23.81
CA GLY A 398 2.92 -14.57 24.04
C GLY A 398 3.45 -14.69 25.48
N GLY A 399 2.77 -14.12 26.47
CA GLY A 399 2.83 -14.42 27.91
C GLY A 399 4.14 -14.09 28.64
N GLU A 400 5.30 -14.43 28.10
CA GLU A 400 6.62 -14.29 28.75
C GLU A 400 7.78 -14.10 27.74
N LYS A 401 7.51 -14.03 26.43
CA LYS A 401 8.55 -13.93 25.38
C LYS A 401 8.44 -12.72 24.43
N GLY A 402 7.41 -11.90 24.56
CA GLY A 402 7.37 -10.57 23.93
C GLY A 402 8.10 -9.58 24.82
N SER A 403 9.42 -9.44 24.67
CA SER A 403 10.15 -8.44 25.45
C SER A 403 9.60 -7.05 25.09
N LEU A 404 9.33 -6.21 26.09
CA LEU A 404 8.90 -4.82 25.88
C LEU A 404 9.74 -4.08 24.81
N PRO A 405 11.07 -4.31 24.69
CA PRO A 405 11.87 -3.80 23.58
C PRO A 405 11.44 -4.23 22.17
N VAL A 406 10.96 -5.46 22.00
CA VAL A 406 10.42 -5.92 20.70
C VAL A 406 9.12 -5.19 20.40
N VAL A 407 8.22 -5.06 21.37
CA VAL A 407 6.97 -4.29 21.23
C VAL A 407 7.27 -2.83 20.85
N ALA A 408 8.22 -2.22 21.55
CA ALA A 408 8.72 -0.88 21.27
C ALA A 408 9.18 -0.73 19.81
N THR A 409 10.03 -1.66 19.35
CA THR A 409 10.57 -1.65 17.98
C THR A 409 9.45 -1.80 16.95
N VAL A 410 8.45 -2.65 17.20
CA VAL A 410 7.29 -2.83 16.32
C VAL A 410 6.46 -1.55 16.25
N PHE A 411 6.12 -0.95 17.39
CA PHE A 411 5.37 0.31 17.44
C PHE A 411 6.11 1.44 16.75
N ASP A 412 7.43 1.55 16.94
CA ASP A 412 8.23 2.59 16.31
C ASP A 412 8.21 2.46 14.78
N LYS A 413 8.33 1.24 14.25
CA LYS A 413 8.22 0.99 12.80
C LYS A 413 6.83 1.31 12.25
N LEU A 414 5.77 0.97 12.98
CA LEU A 414 4.40 1.28 12.58
C LEU A 414 4.14 2.79 12.53
N ASN A 415 4.53 3.48 13.60
CA ASN A 415 4.31 4.91 13.74
C ASN A 415 5.21 5.72 12.80
N GLN A 416 6.40 5.22 12.46
CA GLN A 416 7.23 5.80 11.40
C GLN A 416 6.48 5.81 10.05
N VAL A 417 5.96 4.66 9.61
CA VAL A 417 5.21 4.58 8.35
C VAL A 417 3.94 5.42 8.39
N TYR A 418 3.27 5.47 9.55
CA TYR A 418 2.12 6.34 9.73
C TYR A 418 2.49 7.83 9.65
N LYS A 419 3.63 8.25 10.21
CA LYS A 419 4.13 9.62 10.13
C LYS A 419 4.46 10.01 8.68
N GLU A 420 5.19 9.16 7.96
CA GLU A 420 5.52 9.38 6.54
C GLU A 420 4.25 9.58 5.70
N TYR A 421 3.18 8.82 5.99
CA TYR A 421 1.87 9.02 5.35
C TYR A 421 1.22 10.36 5.71
N LEU A 422 1.23 10.76 6.99
CA LEU A 422 0.66 12.04 7.43
C LEU A 422 1.38 13.23 6.77
N GLU A 423 2.71 13.17 6.68
CA GLU A 423 3.52 14.19 6.01
C GLU A 423 3.24 14.26 4.50
N ALA A 424 3.03 13.10 3.86
CA ALA A 424 2.66 13.04 2.45
C ALA A 424 1.26 13.64 2.19
N GLU A 425 0.25 13.33 3.01
CA GLU A 425 -1.11 13.91 2.89
C GLU A 425 -1.09 15.42 3.16
N GLN A 426 -0.30 15.89 4.15
CA GLN A 426 -0.13 17.33 4.40
C GLN A 426 0.50 18.03 3.19
N SER A 427 1.59 17.47 2.66
CA SER A 427 2.27 18.01 1.47
C SER A 427 1.34 18.08 0.26
N TYR A 428 0.51 17.05 0.08
CA TYR A 428 -0.50 17.01 -0.99
C TYR A 428 -1.59 18.08 -0.80
N THR A 429 -2.09 18.25 0.42
CA THR A 429 -3.14 19.25 0.73
C THR A 429 -2.64 20.67 0.46
N VAL A 430 -1.43 21.00 0.91
CA VAL A 430 -0.78 22.29 0.65
C VAL A 430 -0.56 22.52 -0.86
N ALA A 431 -0.20 21.47 -1.60
CA ALA A 431 -0.05 21.54 -3.05
C ALA A 431 -1.38 21.72 -3.80
N MET A 432 -2.50 21.18 -3.29
CA MET A 432 -3.83 21.43 -3.86
C MET A 432 -4.29 22.88 -3.61
N GLU A 433 -4.02 23.43 -2.43
CA GLU A 433 -4.40 24.81 -2.06
C GLU A 433 -3.58 25.87 -2.82
N SER A 434 -2.34 25.57 -3.20
CA SER A 434 -1.44 26.50 -3.92
C SER A 434 -1.62 26.55 -5.45
N GLY A 435 -2.53 25.73 -6.01
CA GLY A 435 -2.86 25.69 -7.43
C GLY A 435 -1.77 25.07 -8.34
N PRO A 436 -2.13 24.60 -9.55
CA PRO A 436 -1.17 23.92 -10.43
C PRO A 436 -0.11 24.88 -10.97
N SER A 437 1.12 24.75 -10.49
CA SER A 437 2.29 25.41 -11.08
C SER A 437 2.60 24.80 -12.45
N ARG A 438 2.81 25.67 -13.47
CA ARG A 438 3.17 25.27 -14.83
C ARG A 438 4.53 24.54 -14.82
N GLY A 439 4.50 23.20 -14.80
CA GLY A 439 5.70 22.35 -14.91
C GLY A 439 5.82 21.23 -13.86
N SER A 440 4.96 21.21 -12.83
CA SER A 440 4.97 20.12 -11.85
C SER A 440 4.23 18.89 -12.38
N ALA A 441 4.84 17.70 -12.28
CA ALA A 441 4.15 16.44 -12.55
C ALA A 441 2.94 16.32 -11.61
N ALA A 442 1.78 15.89 -12.12
CA ALA A 442 0.58 15.72 -11.30
C ALA A 442 0.90 14.88 -10.05
N GLN A 443 0.92 15.52 -8.88
CA GLN A 443 1.18 14.82 -7.62
C GLN A 443 0.01 13.88 -7.41
N LYS A 444 0.28 12.57 -7.46
CA LYS A 444 -0.70 11.56 -7.11
C LYS A 444 -0.96 11.67 -5.61
N ARG A 445 -2.23 11.77 -5.22
CA ARG A 445 -2.63 11.71 -3.81
C ARG A 445 -1.94 10.49 -3.17
N PRO A 446 -1.30 10.62 -2.00
CA PRO A 446 -0.78 9.47 -1.29
C PRO A 446 -1.96 8.57 -0.96
N VAL A 447 -2.04 7.45 -1.68
CA VAL A 447 -2.99 6.40 -1.34
C VAL A 447 -2.59 5.92 0.04
N ARG A 448 -3.54 5.89 0.98
CA ARG A 448 -3.36 5.20 2.28
C ARG A 448 -2.78 3.84 1.95
N THR A 449 -1.47 3.67 2.13
CA THR A 449 -0.82 2.43 1.71
C THR A 449 -1.48 1.31 2.51
N GLN A 450 -1.57 0.11 1.93
CA GLN A 450 -2.18 -1.03 2.61
C GLN A 450 -1.48 -1.38 3.95
N ALA A 451 -0.32 -0.77 4.22
CA ALA A 451 0.48 -0.91 5.43
C ALA A 451 0.28 0.20 6.48
N VAL A 452 -0.47 1.28 6.21
CA VAL A 452 -0.69 2.35 7.21
C VAL A 452 -1.71 1.90 8.26
N ILE A 453 -1.24 1.75 9.49
CA ILE A 453 -2.07 1.48 10.67
C ILE A 453 -2.26 2.78 11.43
N ASP A 454 -3.50 3.24 11.53
CA ASP A 454 -3.82 4.42 12.32
C ASP A 454 -4.04 4.07 13.81
N GLN A 455 -4.20 5.11 14.63
CA GLN A 455 -4.44 4.93 16.06
C GLN A 455 -5.78 4.23 16.36
N SER A 456 -6.77 4.29 15.46
CA SER A 456 -8.09 3.68 15.66
C SER A 456 -8.08 2.18 15.35
N ASP A 457 -7.30 1.78 14.34
CA ASP A 457 -7.02 0.40 13.96
C ASP A 457 -6.33 -0.33 15.11
N MET A 458 -5.26 0.28 15.64
CA MET A 458 -4.50 -0.27 16.77
C MET A 458 -5.38 -0.35 18.04
N TYR A 459 -6.20 0.67 18.31
CA TYR A 459 -7.13 0.65 19.43
C TYR A 459 -8.16 -0.48 19.34
N THR A 460 -8.84 -0.58 18.20
CA THR A 460 -9.98 -1.49 18.01
C THR A 460 -9.54 -2.96 17.94
N HIS A 461 -8.46 -3.25 17.22
CA HIS A 461 -8.07 -4.63 16.94
C HIS A 461 -7.01 -5.22 17.88
N VAL A 462 -6.25 -4.36 18.58
CA VAL A 462 -5.11 -4.81 19.42
C VAL A 462 -5.30 -4.37 20.87
N LEU A 463 -5.32 -3.06 21.14
CA LEU A 463 -5.21 -2.55 22.51
C LEU A 463 -6.46 -2.80 23.36
N SER A 464 -7.66 -2.51 22.86
CA SER A 464 -8.91 -2.75 23.60
C SER A 464 -9.09 -4.23 23.95
N SER A 465 -8.95 -5.09 22.94
CA SER A 465 -9.00 -6.55 23.07
C SER A 465 -7.91 -7.11 23.99
N PHE A 466 -6.78 -6.42 24.14
CA PHE A 466 -5.70 -6.80 25.05
C PHE A 466 -5.98 -6.38 26.49
N THR A 467 -6.52 -5.17 26.71
CA THR A 467 -6.82 -4.65 28.06
C THR A 467 -7.94 -5.41 28.78
N GLU A 468 -8.88 -6.00 28.05
CA GLU A 468 -10.00 -6.75 28.64
C GLU A 468 -9.63 -8.18 29.06
N ARG A 469 -8.43 -8.66 28.70
CA ARG A 469 -8.04 -10.07 28.91
C ARG A 469 -7.62 -10.35 30.35
N LYS A 470 -8.13 -11.47 30.87
CA LYS A 470 -7.76 -12.03 32.17
C LYS A 470 -6.47 -12.83 32.03
N GLY A 471 -5.49 -12.60 32.91
CA GLY A 471 -4.26 -13.39 33.02
C GLY A 471 -2.96 -12.65 32.70
N VAL A 472 -3.03 -11.41 32.19
CA VAL A 472 -1.86 -10.56 31.96
C VAL A 472 -1.62 -9.65 33.17
N SER A 473 -0.35 -9.42 33.54
CA SER A 473 -0.01 -8.47 34.61
C SER A 473 -0.46 -7.05 34.22
N HIS A 474 -1.23 -6.40 35.08
CA HIS A 474 -1.68 -5.01 34.88
C HIS A 474 -0.49 -4.04 34.66
N LYS A 475 0.67 -4.32 35.27
CA LYS A 475 1.90 -3.54 35.03
C LYS A 475 2.39 -3.64 33.59
N PHE A 476 2.27 -4.82 32.99
CA PHE A 476 2.64 -5.04 31.59
C PHE A 476 1.63 -4.37 30.65
N ILE A 477 0.33 -4.44 30.94
CA ILE A 477 -0.70 -3.74 30.17
C ILE A 477 -0.41 -2.24 30.11
N ILE A 478 -0.15 -1.62 31.27
CA ILE A 478 0.18 -0.20 31.35
C ILE A 478 1.49 0.09 30.61
N ALA A 479 2.52 -0.74 30.77
CA ALA A 479 3.78 -0.57 30.05
C ALA A 479 3.60 -0.58 28.54
N VAL A 480 2.80 -1.49 27.98
CA VAL A 480 2.51 -1.57 26.55
C VAL A 480 1.75 -0.34 26.05
N LEU A 481 0.72 0.11 26.79
CA LEU A 481 -0.04 1.32 26.43
C LEU A 481 0.87 2.56 26.44
N MET A 482 1.70 2.69 27.47
CA MET A 482 2.66 3.78 27.58
C MET A 482 3.74 3.71 26.50
N GLU A 483 4.17 2.52 26.10
CA GLU A 483 5.14 2.32 25.03
C GLU A 483 4.57 2.76 23.67
N TYR A 484 3.28 2.48 23.41
CA TYR A 484 2.61 2.96 22.22
C TYR A 484 2.49 4.48 22.19
N ILE A 485 2.09 5.10 23.32
CA ILE A 485 2.02 6.57 23.47
C ILE A 485 3.42 7.19 23.31
N ARG A 486 4.45 6.59 23.92
CA ARG A 486 5.85 7.01 23.79
C ARG A 486 6.27 7.02 22.33
N SER A 487 5.96 5.96 21.59
CA SER A 487 6.24 5.84 20.16
C SER A 487 5.54 6.93 19.35
N LEU A 488 4.24 7.18 19.57
CA LEU A 488 3.51 8.27 18.91
C LEU A 488 4.15 9.64 19.17
N ASN A 489 4.53 9.92 20.41
CA ASN A 489 5.20 11.16 20.79
C ASN A 489 6.59 11.29 20.15
N GLN A 490 7.36 10.21 20.08
CA GLN A 490 8.68 10.19 19.42
C GLN A 490 8.59 10.62 17.95
N PHE A 491 7.57 10.15 17.23
CA PHE A 491 7.34 10.51 15.82
C PHE A 491 6.50 11.79 15.63
N GLN A 492 6.26 12.56 16.70
CA GLN A 492 5.49 13.82 16.66
C GLN A 492 4.10 13.62 16.04
N ILE A 493 3.40 12.57 16.47
CA ILE A 493 2.02 12.28 16.11
C ILE A 493 1.13 12.67 17.29
N THR A 494 0.08 13.45 17.05
CA THR A 494 -0.87 13.85 18.09
C THR A 494 -1.63 12.63 18.59
N VAL A 495 -1.53 12.36 19.89
CA VAL A 495 -2.19 11.22 20.53
C VAL A 495 -3.68 11.51 20.67
N GLN A 496 -4.51 10.58 20.21
CA GLN A 496 -5.96 10.71 20.32
C GLN A 496 -6.44 10.45 21.76
N HIS A 497 -7.43 11.22 22.21
CA HIS A 497 -7.90 11.23 23.60
C HIS A 497 -8.41 9.86 24.10
N TYR A 498 -8.98 9.03 23.21
CA TYR A 498 -9.48 7.70 23.58
C TYR A 498 -8.35 6.73 24.03
N LEU A 499 -7.10 6.96 23.62
CA LEU A 499 -5.94 6.18 24.10
C LEU A 499 -5.63 6.52 25.56
N TYR A 500 -5.71 7.81 25.92
CA TYR A 500 -5.55 8.24 27.31
C TYR A 500 -6.71 7.76 28.18
N GLU A 501 -7.94 7.79 27.67
CA GLU A 501 -9.11 7.21 28.33
C GLU A 501 -8.89 5.73 28.66
N LEU A 502 -8.32 4.94 27.74
CA LEU A 502 -8.00 3.53 27.97
C LEU A 502 -6.98 3.34 29.10
N VAL A 503 -5.93 4.18 29.14
CA VAL A 503 -4.94 4.16 30.23
C VAL A 503 -5.59 4.48 31.57
N ILE A 504 -6.42 5.53 31.64
CA ILE A 504 -7.11 5.92 32.87
C ILE A 504 -8.07 4.82 33.32
N LYS A 505 -8.89 4.26 32.43
CA LYS A 505 -9.81 3.16 32.77
C LYS A 505 -9.05 1.95 33.33
N THR A 506 -7.92 1.59 32.72
CA THR A 506 -7.07 0.48 33.18
C THR A 506 -6.49 0.76 34.58
N LEU A 507 -6.01 1.98 34.84
CA LEU A 507 -5.46 2.37 36.15
C LEU A 507 -6.54 2.35 37.24
N VAL A 508 -7.74 2.85 36.93
CA VAL A 508 -8.89 2.87 37.87
C VAL A 508 -9.36 1.45 38.17
N GLN A 509 -9.51 0.60 37.17
CA GLN A 509 -9.92 -0.80 37.33
C GLN A 509 -8.99 -1.59 38.27
N HIS A 510 -7.70 -1.26 38.27
CA HIS A 510 -6.69 -1.92 39.11
C HIS A 510 -6.34 -1.13 40.39
N ASN A 511 -7.09 -0.07 40.73
CA ASN A 511 -6.86 0.78 41.92
C ASN A 511 -5.47 1.42 42.01
N LEU A 512 -4.83 1.71 40.87
CA LEU A 512 -3.49 2.33 40.79
C LEU A 512 -3.56 3.87 40.79
N PHE A 513 -4.26 4.43 41.78
CA PHE A 513 -4.52 5.87 41.85
C PHE A 513 -3.27 6.73 42.02
N TYR A 514 -2.23 6.21 42.67
CA TYR A 514 -0.95 6.91 42.80
C TYR A 514 -0.30 7.17 41.43
N MET A 515 -0.26 6.16 40.57
CA MET A 515 0.28 6.31 39.21
C MET A 515 -0.59 7.25 38.37
N LEU A 516 -1.91 7.16 38.49
CA LEU A 516 -2.83 8.08 37.83
C LEU A 516 -2.55 9.53 38.24
N HIS A 517 -2.36 9.79 39.54
CA HIS A 517 -2.00 11.12 40.04
C HIS A 517 -0.71 11.61 39.40
N GLN A 518 0.35 10.79 39.40
CA GLN A 518 1.64 11.16 38.80
C GLN A 518 1.53 11.45 37.30
N PHE A 519 0.81 10.62 36.53
CA PHE A 519 0.66 10.83 35.10
C PHE A 519 -0.05 12.14 34.76
N LEU A 520 -1.03 12.54 35.57
CA LEU A 520 -1.74 13.80 35.41
C LEU A 520 -0.91 15.00 35.89
N GLN A 521 -0.21 14.86 37.02
CA GLN A 521 0.60 15.93 37.61
C GLN A 521 1.84 16.26 36.77
N TYR A 522 2.49 15.24 36.20
CA TYR A 522 3.66 15.40 35.34
C TYR A 522 3.32 15.57 33.85
N HIS A 523 2.04 15.78 33.51
CA HIS A 523 1.57 15.97 32.13
C HIS A 523 2.01 14.87 31.15
N VAL A 524 2.06 13.63 31.62
CA VAL A 524 2.33 12.46 30.78
C VAL A 524 1.17 12.23 29.81
N LEU A 525 -0.06 12.51 30.26
CA LEU A 525 -1.26 12.53 29.42
C LEU A 525 -1.51 13.97 28.95
N SER A 526 -1.74 14.17 27.66
CA SER A 526 -2.08 15.50 27.16
C SER A 526 -3.47 15.92 27.62
N ASP A 527 -3.58 17.19 27.98
CA ASP A 527 -4.85 17.78 28.42
C ASP A 527 -5.87 17.74 27.27
N SER A 528 -7.10 17.33 27.58
CA SER A 528 -8.21 17.40 26.63
C SER A 528 -9.56 17.50 27.36
N LYS A 529 -10.54 18.15 26.73
CA LYS A 529 -11.89 18.31 27.31
C LYS A 529 -12.54 16.96 27.64
N PRO A 530 -12.51 15.93 26.75
CA PRO A 530 -13.08 14.61 27.07
C PRO A 530 -12.42 13.95 28.28
N LEU A 531 -11.10 14.10 28.43
CA LEU A 531 -10.36 13.51 29.55
C LEU A 531 -10.71 14.15 30.90
N ALA A 532 -10.89 15.48 30.92
CA ALA A 532 -11.35 16.18 32.11
C ALA A 532 -12.76 15.75 32.53
N CYS A 533 -13.69 15.60 31.58
CA CYS A 533 -15.03 15.07 31.84
C CYS A 533 -14.98 13.63 32.40
N LEU A 534 -14.09 12.79 31.88
CA LEU A 534 -13.87 11.44 32.42
C LEU A 534 -13.38 11.51 33.87
N LEU A 535 -12.39 12.37 34.19
CA LEU A 535 -11.89 12.53 35.56
C LEU A 535 -12.96 13.01 36.54
N LEU A 536 -13.86 13.90 36.10
CA LEU A 536 -15.00 14.35 36.91
C LEU A 536 -15.94 13.19 37.24
N SER A 537 -16.18 12.27 36.30
CA SER A 537 -16.99 11.08 36.55
C SER A 537 -16.37 10.13 37.59
N LEU A 538 -15.04 10.19 37.76
CA LEU A 538 -14.28 9.36 38.69
C LEU A 538 -14.18 9.94 40.10
N GLU A 539 -14.70 11.13 40.35
CA GLU A 539 -14.63 11.81 41.66
C GLU A 539 -15.16 10.96 42.82
N SER A 540 -16.21 10.19 42.59
CA SER A 540 -16.82 9.31 43.60
C SER A 540 -15.85 8.21 44.09
N THR A 541 -14.95 7.76 43.21
CA THR A 541 -14.00 6.68 43.48
C THR A 541 -12.63 7.23 43.87
N TYR A 542 -12.25 8.37 43.30
CA TYR A 542 -10.97 9.04 43.55
C TYR A 542 -11.19 10.55 43.74
N PRO A 543 -11.39 11.02 44.99
CA PRO A 543 -11.72 12.42 45.28
C PRO A 543 -10.73 13.46 44.70
N PRO A 544 -9.40 13.22 44.65
CA PRO A 544 -8.47 14.15 44.02
C PRO A 544 -8.69 14.35 42.50
N ALA A 545 -9.45 13.48 41.83
CA ALA A 545 -9.78 13.63 40.40
C ALA A 545 -10.49 14.95 40.11
N HIS A 546 -11.30 15.44 41.05
CA HIS A 546 -12.03 16.70 40.91
C HIS A 546 -11.06 17.87 40.67
N GLN A 547 -10.08 18.05 41.56
CA GLN A 547 -9.11 19.14 41.43
C GLN A 547 -8.24 18.96 40.17
N LEU A 548 -7.78 17.73 39.89
CA LEU A 548 -6.96 17.44 38.71
C LEU A 548 -7.71 17.75 37.40
N SER A 549 -9.01 17.49 37.35
CA SER A 549 -9.85 17.81 36.19
C SER A 549 -10.02 19.32 35.99
N LEU A 550 -10.21 20.10 37.06
CA LEU A 550 -10.29 21.55 37.00
C LEU A 550 -8.95 22.17 36.59
N ASP A 551 -7.85 21.65 37.11
CA ASP A 551 -6.50 22.08 36.74
C ASP A 551 -6.23 21.79 35.25
N MET A 552 -6.69 20.65 34.73
CA MET A 552 -6.62 20.30 33.31
C MET A 552 -7.44 21.24 32.42
N LEU A 553 -8.71 21.50 32.78
CA LEU A 553 -9.56 22.43 32.04
C LEU A 553 -8.98 23.85 32.04
N LYS A 554 -8.42 24.29 33.18
CA LYS A 554 -7.82 25.62 33.32
C LYS A 554 -6.61 25.80 32.39
N ARG A 555 -5.79 24.75 32.19
CA ARG A 555 -4.64 24.79 31.26
C ARG A 555 -5.06 24.89 29.79
N LEU A 556 -6.19 24.27 29.42
CA LEU A 556 -6.68 24.25 28.03
C LEU A 556 -7.10 25.62 27.49
N SER A 557 -7.34 26.62 28.35
CA SER A 557 -7.73 28.02 28.05
C SER A 557 -9.02 28.22 27.25
N THR A 558 -9.48 27.20 26.53
CA THR A 558 -10.67 27.13 25.68
C THR A 558 -11.85 26.44 26.38
N ALA A 559 -11.68 26.08 27.65
CA ALA A 559 -12.62 25.26 28.41
C ALA A 559 -13.28 26.01 29.61
N ASN A 560 -13.39 27.33 29.50
CA ASN A 560 -13.86 28.19 30.60
C ASN A 560 -15.34 27.96 30.92
N ASP A 561 -16.16 27.68 29.90
CA ASP A 561 -17.59 27.41 30.06
C ASP A 561 -17.81 26.07 30.78
N GLU A 562 -17.02 25.05 30.44
CA GLU A 562 -17.07 23.75 31.08
C GLU A 562 -16.67 23.83 32.57
N ILE A 563 -15.63 24.62 32.92
CA ILE A 563 -15.26 24.87 34.34
C ILE A 563 -16.42 25.49 35.11
N VAL A 564 -17.11 26.45 34.50
CA VAL A 564 -18.25 27.12 35.10
C VAL A 564 -19.39 26.13 35.33
N GLU A 565 -19.71 25.29 34.34
CA GLU A 565 -20.75 24.27 34.47
C GLU A 565 -20.44 23.26 35.58
N VAL A 566 -19.18 22.85 35.71
CA VAL A 566 -18.73 21.94 36.77
C VAL A 566 -18.89 22.59 38.15
N LEU A 567 -18.43 23.84 38.34
CA LEU A 567 -18.57 24.55 39.62
C LEU A 567 -20.03 24.80 39.99
N LEU A 568 -20.89 25.12 39.01
CA LEU A 568 -22.32 25.29 39.23
C LEU A 568 -23.01 23.97 39.61
N SER A 569 -22.64 22.85 38.99
CA SER A 569 -23.19 21.52 39.33
C SER A 569 -22.89 21.10 40.78
N LYS A 570 -21.75 21.54 41.33
CA LYS A 570 -21.35 21.32 42.73
C LYS A 570 -21.83 22.40 43.69
N GLN A 571 -22.75 23.27 43.23
CA GLN A 571 -23.32 24.36 44.03
C GLN A 571 -22.28 25.42 44.50
N GLN A 572 -21.09 25.45 43.89
CA GLN A 572 -20.04 26.44 44.20
C GLN A 572 -20.23 27.73 43.39
N VAL A 573 -21.39 28.38 43.54
CA VAL A 573 -21.81 29.52 42.71
C VAL A 573 -20.86 30.73 42.83
N LEU A 574 -20.37 31.03 44.05
CA LEU A 574 -19.38 32.10 44.26
C LEU A 574 -18.01 31.76 43.65
N GLY A 575 -17.62 30.48 43.66
CA GLY A 575 -16.40 30.00 43.02
C GLY A 575 -16.47 30.21 41.51
N ALA A 576 -17.59 29.85 40.89
CA ALA A 576 -17.85 30.06 39.47
C ALA A 576 -17.81 31.56 39.09
N LEU A 577 -18.47 32.44 39.86
CA LEU A 577 -18.44 33.88 39.62
C LEU A 577 -17.03 34.48 39.75
N ARG A 578 -16.25 34.03 40.74
CA ARG A 578 -14.85 34.46 40.92
C ARG A 578 -13.97 34.01 39.76
N PHE A 579 -14.14 32.78 39.29
CA PHE A 579 -13.40 32.24 38.14
C PHE A 579 -13.68 33.06 36.88
N ILE A 580 -14.94 33.29 36.54
CA ILE A 580 -15.33 34.10 35.37
C ILE A 580 -14.74 35.51 35.43
N ARG A 581 -14.77 36.14 36.62
CA ARG A 581 -14.17 37.47 36.80
C ARG A 581 -12.66 37.44 36.55
N SER A 582 -11.97 36.37 36.96
CA SER A 582 -10.52 36.23 36.73
C SER A 582 -10.15 36.02 35.26
N VAL A 583 -11.05 35.44 34.46
CA VAL A 583 -10.85 35.18 33.02
C VAL A 583 -11.33 36.34 32.15
N GLY A 584 -12.00 37.36 32.73
CA GLY A 584 -12.52 38.51 31.98
C GLY A 584 -13.82 38.23 31.20
N GLY A 585 -14.40 37.04 31.34
CA GLY A 585 -15.63 36.63 30.63
C GLY A 585 -16.93 37.11 31.27
N HIS A 586 -16.86 37.95 32.31
CA HIS A 586 -18.00 38.34 33.16
C HIS A 586 -19.20 38.90 32.38
N ASP A 587 -18.96 39.50 31.22
CA ASP A 587 -19.96 40.23 30.46
C ASP A 587 -20.75 39.39 29.45
N ASN A 588 -20.29 38.16 29.14
CA ASN A 588 -20.94 37.24 28.18
C ASN A 588 -21.63 36.03 28.84
N VAL A 589 -21.56 35.88 30.16
CA VAL A 589 -22.14 34.71 30.86
C VAL A 589 -23.66 34.79 30.98
N SER A 590 -24.37 33.66 30.85
CA SER A 590 -25.81 33.58 31.09
C SER A 590 -26.13 33.74 32.58
N ALA A 591 -26.91 34.78 32.94
CA ALA A 591 -27.35 35.00 34.32
C ALA A 591 -28.28 33.90 34.84
N ARG A 592 -29.12 33.32 33.96
CA ARG A 592 -30.10 32.27 34.28
C ARG A 592 -29.45 31.06 34.97
N LYS A 593 -28.41 30.47 34.34
CA LYS A 593 -27.68 29.30 34.88
C LYS A 593 -27.18 29.52 36.32
N PHE A 594 -26.73 30.74 36.65
CA PHE A 594 -26.23 31.07 37.99
C PHE A 594 -27.35 31.27 39.00
N LEU A 595 -28.46 31.89 38.59
CA LEU A 595 -29.63 32.11 39.44
C LEU A 595 -30.38 30.80 39.72
N ASP A 596 -30.45 29.90 38.74
CA ASP A 596 -30.95 28.53 38.90
C ASP A 596 -30.13 27.77 39.94
N ALA A 597 -28.80 27.75 39.79
CA ALA A 597 -27.90 27.08 40.73
C ALA A 597 -27.98 27.68 42.15
N ALA A 598 -28.04 29.01 42.27
CA ALA A 598 -28.17 29.69 43.56
C ALA A 598 -29.54 29.47 44.23
N ARG A 599 -30.60 29.25 43.44
CA ARG A 599 -31.92 28.90 43.96
C ARG A 599 -31.94 27.47 44.49
N GLN A 600 -31.27 26.54 43.81
CA GLN A 600 -31.19 25.13 44.21
C GLN A 600 -30.42 24.91 45.52
N THR A 601 -29.47 25.79 45.88
CA THR A 601 -28.77 25.75 47.16
C THR A 601 -29.64 26.07 48.38
N GLY A 602 -30.80 26.71 48.21
CA GLY A 602 -31.69 27.10 49.32
C GLY A 602 -31.17 28.24 50.22
N ASP A 603 -29.94 28.71 50.02
CA ASP A 603 -29.35 29.85 50.75
C ASP A 603 -29.85 31.19 50.18
N GLN A 604 -30.71 31.86 50.94
CA GLN A 604 -31.29 33.16 50.60
C GLN A 604 -30.22 34.25 50.41
N MET A 605 -29.16 34.25 51.23
CA MET A 605 -28.11 35.27 51.16
C MET A 605 -27.21 35.08 49.93
N LEU A 606 -26.95 33.83 49.57
CA LEU A 606 -26.24 33.47 48.35
C LEU A 606 -27.03 33.92 47.11
N PHE A 607 -28.33 33.61 47.05
CA PHE A 607 -29.20 34.02 45.94
C PHE A 607 -29.26 35.55 45.81
N TYR A 608 -29.42 36.28 46.93
CA TYR A 608 -29.40 37.74 46.93
C TYR A 608 -28.09 38.32 46.38
N THR A 609 -26.95 37.75 46.80
CA THR A 609 -25.61 38.20 46.38
C THR A 609 -25.37 37.96 44.89
N VAL A 610 -25.75 36.78 44.38
CA VAL A 610 -25.61 36.43 42.96
C VAL A 610 -26.52 37.31 42.12
N PHE A 611 -27.79 37.48 42.51
CA PHE A 611 -28.74 38.35 41.82
C PHE A 611 -28.27 39.80 41.75
N ARG A 612 -27.78 40.36 42.87
CA ARG A 612 -27.21 41.71 42.91
C ARG A 612 -25.96 41.84 42.03
N SER A 613 -25.13 40.81 41.94
CA SER A 613 -23.93 40.83 41.09
C SER A 613 -24.27 40.94 39.60
N PHE A 614 -25.34 40.29 39.14
CA PHE A 614 -25.83 40.42 37.77
C PHE A 614 -26.59 41.73 37.54
N GLN A 615 -27.31 42.27 38.53
CA GLN A 615 -27.88 43.62 38.43
C GLN A 615 -26.80 44.69 38.25
N GLN A 616 -25.69 44.59 38.99
CA GLN A 616 -24.54 45.49 38.83
C GLN A 616 -23.85 45.32 37.48
N ARG A 617 -23.79 44.10 36.93
CA ARG A 617 -23.32 43.85 35.56
C ARG A 617 -24.24 44.51 34.53
N ASN A 618 -25.54 44.30 34.64
CA ASN A 618 -26.53 44.88 33.72
C ASN A 618 -26.46 46.41 33.75
N GLN A 619 -26.34 46.99 34.95
CA GLN A 619 -26.15 48.43 35.12
C GLN A 619 -24.87 48.94 34.42
N ARG A 620 -23.77 48.20 34.53
CA ARG A 620 -22.49 48.55 33.89
C ARG A 620 -22.54 48.45 32.37
N LEU A 621 -23.17 47.40 31.82
CA LEU A 621 -23.20 47.13 30.38
C LEU A 621 -24.27 47.94 29.63
N ARG A 622 -25.44 48.14 30.26
CA ARG A 622 -26.65 48.65 29.61
C ARG A 622 -27.20 49.93 30.26
N GLY A 623 -26.64 50.39 31.38
CA GLY A 623 -27.19 51.51 32.15
C GLY A 623 -28.51 51.21 32.86
N SER A 624 -28.99 49.95 32.79
CA SER A 624 -30.20 49.49 33.45
C SER A 624 -29.95 48.19 34.22
N PRO A 625 -30.51 48.00 35.44
CA PRO A 625 -30.25 46.82 36.25
C PRO A 625 -31.12 45.62 35.85
N GLY A 626 -32.09 45.82 34.94
CA GLY A 626 -33.02 44.79 34.47
C GLY A 626 -32.35 43.72 33.60
N PHE A 627 -32.90 42.51 33.66
CA PHE A 627 -32.52 41.39 32.78
C PHE A 627 -33.24 41.50 31.44
N ASN A 628 -32.55 41.19 30.34
CA ASN A 628 -33.19 41.19 29.02
C ASN A 628 -34.21 40.04 28.91
N PRO A 629 -35.35 40.22 28.22
CA PRO A 629 -36.34 39.15 28.01
C PRO A 629 -35.73 37.90 27.36
N GLY A 630 -34.75 38.06 26.47
CA GLY A 630 -34.02 36.95 25.84
C GLY A 630 -33.17 36.09 26.80
N GLU A 631 -32.87 36.56 28.02
CA GLU A 631 -32.13 35.81 29.04
C GLU A 631 -33.04 34.92 29.90
N HIS A 632 -34.38 35.00 29.72
CA HIS A 632 -35.39 34.17 30.39
C HIS A 632 -35.28 34.13 31.93
N CYS A 633 -34.94 35.27 32.56
CA CYS A 633 -34.75 35.37 34.01
C CYS A 633 -36.00 35.83 34.79
N GLU A 634 -37.17 35.93 34.14
CA GLU A 634 -38.40 36.51 34.70
C GLU A 634 -38.88 35.78 35.96
N GLU A 635 -38.85 34.45 35.96
CA GLU A 635 -39.21 33.63 37.13
C GLU A 635 -38.29 33.90 38.34
N HIS A 636 -36.99 34.14 38.10
CA HIS A 636 -36.05 34.47 39.17
C HIS A 636 -36.27 35.88 39.73
N VAL A 637 -36.71 36.83 38.89
CA VAL A 637 -37.08 38.17 39.33
C VAL A 637 -38.33 38.13 40.20
N VAL A 638 -39.34 37.34 39.82
CA VAL A 638 -40.54 37.11 40.65
C VAL A 638 -40.15 36.46 41.98
N HIS A 639 -39.30 35.44 41.94
CA HIS A 639 -38.81 34.77 43.15
C HIS A 639 -38.02 35.70 44.07
N PHE A 640 -37.18 36.58 43.52
CA PHE A 640 -36.46 37.60 44.30
C PHE A 640 -37.41 38.59 44.97
N LYS A 641 -38.45 39.06 44.25
CA LYS A 641 -39.48 39.94 44.80
C LYS A 641 -40.27 39.30 45.94
N GLN A 642 -40.57 38.00 45.83
CA GLN A 642 -41.26 37.24 46.88
C GLN A 642 -40.40 37.09 48.15
N LEU A 643 -39.08 36.88 48.00
CA LEU A 643 -38.18 36.66 49.13
C LEU A 643 -37.71 37.94 49.84
N PHE A 644 -37.45 39.02 49.09
CA PHE A 644 -36.81 40.24 49.63
C PHE A 644 -37.63 41.52 49.46
N GLY A 645 -38.79 41.45 48.79
CA GLY A 645 -39.65 42.60 48.50
C GLY A 645 -39.17 43.44 47.31
N GLU A 646 -40.09 44.18 46.69
CA GLU A 646 -39.78 45.01 45.51
C GLU A 646 -38.78 46.14 45.79
N GLN A 647 -38.69 46.57 47.06
CA GLN A 647 -37.79 47.64 47.49
C GLN A 647 -36.30 47.24 47.45
N ALA A 648 -36.00 45.93 47.42
CA ALA A 648 -34.64 45.41 47.40
C ALA A 648 -34.01 45.38 45.99
N LEU A 649 -34.78 45.70 44.94
CA LEU A 649 -34.27 45.77 43.57
C LEU A 649 -33.39 47.01 43.37
N MET A 650 -32.24 46.83 42.71
CA MET A 650 -31.37 47.95 42.33
C MET A 650 -32.13 48.91 41.41
N LYS A 651 -32.17 50.20 41.79
CA LYS A 651 -32.80 51.26 40.99
C LYS A 651 -31.89 51.64 39.81
N PRO A 652 -32.43 51.94 38.62
CA PRO A 652 -31.63 52.44 37.51
C PRO A 652 -30.94 53.75 37.91
N SER A 653 -29.67 53.91 37.56
CA SER A 653 -29.00 55.19 37.75
C SER A 653 -29.68 56.23 36.85
N THR A 654 -30.42 57.15 37.46
CA THR A 654 -30.86 58.38 36.81
C THR A 654 -29.60 59.13 36.38
N VAL A 655 -29.42 59.29 35.06
CA VAL A 655 -28.37 60.12 34.46
C VAL A 655 -28.52 61.56 34.89
#